data_AF-A0A9N9BK42-F1
#
_entry.id   AF-A0A9N9BK42-F1
#
_cell.length_a   1.000
_cell.length_b   1.000
_cell.length_c   1.000
_cell.angle_alpha   90.00
_cell.angle_beta   90.00
_cell.angle_gamma   90.00
#
_symmetry.space_group_name_H-M   'P 1'
#
loop_
_entity.id
_entity.type
_entity.pdbx_description
1 polymer ?
#
loop_
_entity_poly.entity_id
_entity_poly.type
_entity_poly.pdbx_seq_one_letter_code
_entity_poly.pdbx_strand_id
1 'polypeptide(L)'
;MTERDGMTPWVIFSLLVTACFCSPCLSIFGGMKNSGVRQAWREKVALCFIILCISAFTGFLTFGFSTITCTRRHLLFPDEILQTYGPQVPGMKVNIVRGKLYNTSDYFSRGLHPPVDPAIITPLYGNDISGFFPPDNKVSGCKFSPKNNGSICTQYHCHTSPASFEALQSLNLNLVVGYTWDNVTNGTNKMFVFNGKVYDITNYLKLSASDRWLGGANVTEWLTSLVGRDATKDIASTIESKDIVKCFNYFLIGQIEGSTFECIINNLVLIIMTTVFTGIMLSKFFLAAIFNWILSWKLGKISKRQRSYDKISHIILLVTCYNEGENSIRTTLDSLAKTDYSVKHKLLFVIADGNITGLGNNRPTPQIIQKLMRPYRSNEPEQPKSYFAIGDGLKQHNMAKVKIGYYEVDDHRVPMVFINKVGTQKERERSKTAGNRGKRDSQLILMKWLSHICYDDNMSPLEFELFVKVYKLTKVTPDKYELVLMVDSDTRVDPDSVSRMVSAMERDPEVMGLCGETKIANKTKNWVTKIQSFESIFGGVTCLPGCFCMYRIKVKAPKDKKFMAPILANPEIISAYSSNTMETLHQKNLLLLGEDRYLTTLMLRKFPTLKMIYVPKAICRTEVPEKFRDLLTQRRRWINSTIHNLMELILVPQLCGKSVSLPLLLIAVTYFLQIFLVAFTKFKLTYVKWMIIFIIATPIWNFVLPLYAFWRFDDISWGSGGDTDGHDNSNERNEGKFDPKVIPVKKWIEWKNLLH
;
A
#
# COMPACT_ATOMS: atom_id res chain seq x y z
N MET A 1 -1.44 -24.87 17.16
CA MET A 1 -2.80 -24.36 16.92
C MET A 1 -3.74 -25.54 17.02
N THR A 2 -4.71 -25.49 17.92
CA THR A 2 -5.91 -26.34 17.85
C THR A 2 -6.69 -25.98 16.59
N GLU A 3 -7.25 -26.99 15.92
CA GLU A 3 -8.02 -26.91 14.68
C GLU A 3 -8.99 -25.73 14.70
N ARG A 4 -8.87 -24.81 13.72
CA ARG A 4 -9.90 -23.81 13.41
C ARG A 4 -10.52 -24.20 12.07
N ASP A 5 -11.42 -25.17 12.11
CA ASP A 5 -12.39 -25.49 11.05
C ASP A 5 -13.53 -24.44 10.98
N GLY A 6 -13.21 -23.16 11.16
CA GLY A 6 -14.19 -22.07 11.31
C GLY A 6 -14.09 -21.04 10.20
N MET A 7 -15.25 -20.62 9.67
CA MET A 7 -15.38 -19.47 8.76
C MET A 7 -14.66 -18.25 9.37
N THR A 8 -13.57 -17.82 8.75
CA THR A 8 -12.86 -16.62 9.17
C THR A 8 -13.70 -15.37 8.85
N PRO A 9 -13.53 -14.25 9.57
CA PRO A 9 -14.21 -12.99 9.25
C PRO A 9 -14.02 -12.54 7.79
N TRP A 10 -12.86 -12.85 7.20
CA TRP A 10 -12.56 -12.61 5.79
C TRP A 10 -13.44 -13.46 4.85
N VAL A 11 -13.59 -14.75 5.14
CA VAL A 11 -14.46 -15.65 4.38
C VAL A 11 -15.91 -15.17 4.44
N ILE A 12 -16.39 -14.78 5.63
CA ILE A 12 -17.74 -14.23 5.83
C ILE A 12 -17.93 -12.95 5.01
N PHE A 13 -16.99 -12.00 5.09
CA PHE A 13 -17.05 -10.77 4.31
C PHE A 13 -17.08 -11.04 2.80
N SER A 14 -16.24 -11.97 2.31
CA SER A 14 -16.21 -12.35 0.89
C SER A 14 -17.53 -12.97 0.42
N LEU A 15 -18.20 -13.74 1.29
CA LEU A 15 -19.51 -14.32 1.02
C LEU A 15 -20.60 -13.25 0.98
N LEU A 16 -20.56 -12.26 1.88
CA LEU A 16 -21.51 -11.15 1.92
C LEU A 16 -21.44 -10.28 0.65
N VAL A 17 -20.23 -9.86 0.24
CA VAL A 17 -20.04 -9.05 -0.97
C VAL A 17 -20.48 -9.80 -2.24
N THR A 18 -20.37 -11.14 -2.23
CA THR A 18 -20.74 -11.99 -3.37
C THR A 18 -22.04 -12.76 -3.17
N ALA A 19 -22.92 -12.28 -2.27
CA ALA A 19 -24.16 -12.97 -1.92
C ALA A 19 -25.07 -13.21 -3.13
N CYS A 20 -25.05 -12.31 -4.12
CA CYS A 20 -25.81 -12.42 -5.37
C CYS A 20 -25.33 -13.57 -6.28
N PHE A 21 -24.13 -14.12 -6.03
CA PHE A 21 -23.55 -15.20 -6.82
C PHE A 21 -23.44 -16.46 -5.95
N CYS A 22 -24.53 -17.21 -5.80
CA CYS A 22 -24.53 -18.43 -4.99
C CYS A 22 -23.64 -19.53 -5.59
N SER A 23 -23.17 -20.46 -4.74
CA SER A 23 -22.20 -21.50 -5.14
C SER A 23 -22.67 -22.41 -6.29
N PRO A 24 -23.97 -22.71 -6.47
CA PRO A 24 -24.50 -23.36 -7.67
C PRO A 24 -24.37 -22.51 -8.93
N CYS A 25 -24.69 -21.21 -8.88
CA CYS A 25 -24.56 -20.32 -10.04
C CYS A 25 -23.11 -20.20 -10.52
N LEU A 26 -22.15 -20.10 -9.60
CA LEU A 26 -20.72 -20.06 -9.94
C LEU A 26 -20.22 -21.39 -10.54
N SER A 27 -20.82 -22.52 -10.16
CA SER A 27 -20.47 -23.83 -10.71
C SER A 27 -21.06 -24.06 -12.09
N ILE A 28 -22.31 -23.63 -12.32
CA ILE A 28 -23.07 -23.89 -13.56
C ILE A 28 -22.73 -22.86 -14.63
N PHE A 29 -22.81 -21.56 -14.30
CA PHE A 29 -22.58 -20.47 -15.25
C PHE A 29 -21.12 -20.01 -15.28
N GLY A 30 -20.42 -20.12 -14.15
CA GLY A 30 -19.01 -19.71 -14.03
C GLY A 30 -17.99 -20.82 -14.35
N GLY A 31 -18.43 -22.06 -14.60
CA GLY A 31 -17.55 -23.21 -14.84
C GLY A 31 -16.67 -23.62 -13.65
N MET A 32 -16.85 -23.00 -12.48
CA MET A 32 -16.00 -23.20 -11.29
C MET A 32 -16.49 -24.38 -10.44
N LYS A 33 -16.18 -25.60 -10.88
CA LYS A 33 -16.63 -26.84 -10.21
C LYS A 33 -16.01 -27.05 -8.81
N ASN A 34 -14.78 -26.59 -8.59
CA ASN A 34 -14.05 -26.77 -7.33
C ASN A 34 -14.48 -25.72 -6.28
N SER A 35 -14.78 -26.15 -5.04
CA SER A 35 -15.12 -25.25 -3.93
C SER A 35 -14.03 -24.24 -3.60
N GLY A 36 -12.75 -24.63 -3.65
CA GLY A 36 -11.63 -23.72 -3.41
C GLY A 36 -11.49 -22.63 -4.48
N VAL A 37 -11.79 -22.95 -5.74
CA VAL A 37 -11.77 -21.98 -6.86
C VAL A 37 -12.91 -20.97 -6.71
N ARG A 38 -14.10 -21.44 -6.31
CA ARG A 38 -15.24 -20.56 -6.01
C ARG A 38 -14.90 -19.61 -4.87
N GLN A 39 -14.31 -20.11 -3.79
CA GLN A 39 -13.90 -19.26 -2.66
C GLN A 39 -12.83 -18.24 -3.06
N ALA A 40 -11.84 -18.64 -3.85
CA ALA A 40 -10.83 -17.72 -4.41
C ALA A 40 -11.47 -16.60 -5.25
N TRP A 41 -12.44 -16.92 -6.09
CA TRP A 41 -13.17 -15.91 -6.87
C TRP A 41 -13.93 -14.93 -5.97
N ARG A 42 -14.59 -15.42 -4.92
CA ARG A 42 -15.31 -14.55 -3.96
C ARG A 42 -14.38 -13.57 -3.26
N GLU A 43 -13.21 -14.04 -2.83
CA GLU A 43 -12.19 -13.22 -2.21
C GLU A 43 -11.64 -12.16 -3.17
N LYS A 44 -11.48 -12.48 -4.46
CA LYS A 44 -11.09 -11.49 -5.49
C LYS A 44 -12.14 -10.39 -5.65
N VAL A 45 -13.41 -10.74 -5.74
CA VAL A 45 -14.50 -9.76 -5.89
C VAL A 45 -14.60 -8.87 -4.64
N ALA A 46 -14.43 -9.44 -3.46
CA ALA A 46 -14.38 -8.69 -2.21
C ALA A 46 -13.25 -7.65 -2.20
N LEU A 47 -12.07 -7.99 -2.72
CA LEU A 47 -10.96 -7.05 -2.89
C LEU A 47 -11.29 -5.95 -3.91
N CYS A 48 -11.86 -6.30 -5.07
CA CYS A 48 -12.32 -5.31 -6.07
C CYS A 48 -13.31 -4.32 -5.45
N PHE A 49 -14.25 -4.83 -4.67
CA PHE A 49 -15.27 -4.01 -4.02
C PHE A 49 -14.66 -3.01 -3.05
N ILE A 50 -13.73 -3.44 -2.19
CA ILE A 50 -13.00 -2.54 -1.28
C ILE A 50 -12.26 -1.45 -2.07
N ILE A 51 -11.52 -1.84 -3.12
CA ILE A 51 -10.77 -0.88 -3.95
C ILE A 51 -11.70 0.13 -4.61
N LEU A 52 -12.84 -0.33 -5.13
CA LEU A 52 -13.84 0.53 -5.76
C LEU A 52 -14.45 1.49 -4.73
N CYS A 53 -14.80 1.02 -3.53
CA CYS A 53 -15.31 1.88 -2.46
C CYS A 53 -14.29 2.96 -2.05
N ILE A 54 -13.02 2.59 -1.85
CA ILE A 54 -11.96 3.55 -1.48
C ILE A 54 -11.72 4.56 -2.61
N SER A 55 -11.70 4.09 -3.87
CA SER A 55 -11.48 4.94 -5.04
C SER A 55 -12.66 5.89 -5.28
N ALA A 56 -13.89 5.38 -5.18
CA ALA A 56 -15.11 6.17 -5.30
C ALA A 56 -15.20 7.21 -4.18
N PHE A 57 -14.89 6.84 -2.94
CA PHE A 57 -14.85 7.78 -1.81
C PHE A 57 -13.80 8.87 -2.02
N THR A 58 -12.60 8.51 -2.48
CA THR A 58 -11.53 9.48 -2.77
C THR A 58 -11.90 10.40 -3.94
N GLY A 59 -12.44 9.86 -5.02
CA GLY A 59 -12.90 10.63 -6.18
C GLY A 59 -14.05 11.57 -5.82
N PHE A 60 -14.99 11.11 -4.99
CA PHE A 60 -16.07 11.93 -4.46
C PHE A 60 -15.54 13.09 -3.62
N LEU A 61 -14.63 12.83 -2.66
CA LEU A 61 -14.02 13.90 -1.86
C LEU A 61 -13.23 14.91 -2.70
N THR A 62 -12.63 14.47 -3.80
CA THR A 62 -11.77 15.33 -4.65
C THR A 62 -12.58 16.19 -5.62
N PHE A 63 -13.60 15.62 -6.27
CA PHE A 63 -14.31 16.27 -7.38
C PHE A 63 -15.82 16.45 -7.14
N GLY A 64 -16.46 15.51 -6.45
CA GLY A 64 -17.91 15.49 -6.27
C GLY A 64 -18.42 16.34 -5.12
N PHE A 65 -17.68 16.34 -4.00
CA PHE A 65 -18.07 17.01 -2.76
C PHE A 65 -18.20 18.52 -2.96
N SER A 66 -17.26 19.14 -3.66
CA SER A 66 -17.26 20.58 -3.97
C SER A 66 -18.43 21.00 -4.86
N THR A 67 -18.82 20.14 -5.82
CA THR A 67 -19.90 20.42 -6.77
C THR A 67 -21.29 20.33 -6.11
N ILE A 68 -21.47 19.42 -5.15
CA ILE A 68 -22.75 19.24 -4.44
C ILE A 68 -22.94 20.30 -3.34
N THR A 69 -21.86 20.73 -2.69
CA THR A 69 -21.92 21.60 -1.51
C THR A 69 -21.75 23.10 -1.82
N CYS A 70 -21.16 23.48 -2.96
CA CYS A 70 -20.96 24.89 -3.30
C CYS A 70 -21.83 25.30 -4.51
N THR A 71 -23.08 25.71 -4.28
CA THR A 71 -23.89 26.38 -5.31
C THR A 71 -23.49 27.86 -5.38
N ARG A 72 -22.64 28.23 -6.35
CA ARG A 72 -22.29 29.64 -6.57
C ARG A 72 -23.50 30.40 -7.12
N ARG A 73 -24.05 31.34 -6.34
CA ARG A 73 -25.03 32.30 -6.85
C ARG A 73 -24.30 33.38 -7.64
N HIS A 74 -24.75 33.65 -8.87
CA HIS A 74 -24.20 34.72 -9.70
C HIS A 74 -24.70 36.07 -9.16
N LEU A 75 -23.87 36.75 -8.36
CA LEU A 75 -24.14 38.11 -7.89
C LEU A 75 -23.60 39.10 -8.93
N LEU A 76 -24.35 40.18 -9.19
CA LEU A 76 -23.91 41.30 -10.02
C LEU A 76 -23.67 42.52 -9.15
N PHE A 77 -22.53 43.18 -9.31
CA PHE A 77 -22.20 44.36 -8.51
C PHE A 77 -22.83 45.64 -9.10
N PRO A 78 -23.16 46.66 -8.29
CA PRO A 78 -23.81 47.89 -8.78
C PRO A 78 -23.10 48.56 -9.97
N ASP A 79 -21.76 48.61 -9.95
CA ASP A 79 -20.97 49.19 -11.05
C ASP A 79 -21.08 48.36 -12.33
N GLU A 80 -21.08 47.03 -12.23
CA GLU A 80 -21.27 46.13 -13.37
C GLU A 80 -22.68 46.29 -13.97
N ILE A 81 -23.69 46.49 -13.12
CA ILE A 81 -25.07 46.71 -13.55
C ILE A 81 -25.18 48.03 -14.33
N LEU A 82 -24.55 49.10 -13.84
CA LEU A 82 -24.53 50.39 -14.53
C LEU A 82 -23.78 50.32 -15.87
N GLN A 83 -22.66 49.59 -15.92
CA GLN A 83 -21.91 49.38 -17.15
C GLN A 83 -22.66 48.52 -18.17
N THR A 84 -23.46 47.56 -17.71
CA THR A 84 -24.15 46.59 -18.58
C THR A 84 -25.54 47.07 -19.01
N TYR A 85 -26.25 47.79 -18.15
CA TYR A 85 -27.67 48.13 -18.34
C TYR A 85 -28.00 49.61 -18.11
N GLY A 86 -26.98 50.46 -17.99
CA GLY A 86 -27.16 51.88 -17.70
C GLY A 86 -27.88 52.67 -18.80
N PRO A 87 -28.10 53.98 -18.58
CA PRO A 87 -28.87 54.84 -19.47
C PRO A 87 -28.31 54.87 -20.90
N GLN A 88 -26.99 54.93 -21.03
CA GLN A 88 -26.26 55.10 -22.29
C GLN A 88 -25.99 53.78 -23.03
N VAL A 89 -26.34 52.63 -22.45
CA VAL A 89 -26.05 51.31 -23.02
C VAL A 89 -27.22 50.84 -23.90
N PRO A 90 -27.02 50.51 -25.18
CA PRO A 90 -28.09 50.00 -26.03
C PRO A 90 -28.50 48.59 -25.60
N GLY A 91 -29.80 48.29 -25.64
CA GLY A 91 -30.34 46.96 -25.31
C GLY A 91 -31.31 46.97 -24.13
N MET A 92 -31.32 45.87 -23.37
CA MET A 92 -32.23 45.67 -22.24
C MET A 92 -32.01 46.74 -21.16
N LYS A 93 -33.09 47.36 -20.72
CA LYS A 93 -33.12 48.32 -19.62
C LYS A 93 -33.61 47.64 -18.35
N VAL A 94 -32.76 47.64 -17.34
CA VAL A 94 -33.07 47.02 -16.04
C VAL A 94 -33.07 48.07 -14.93
N ASN A 95 -33.80 47.78 -13.87
CA ASN A 95 -33.78 48.57 -12.65
C ASN A 95 -33.66 47.64 -11.44
N ILE A 96 -33.08 48.17 -10.36
CA ILE A 96 -32.93 47.45 -9.10
C ILE A 96 -34.12 47.78 -8.20
N VAL A 97 -34.81 46.75 -7.71
CA VAL A 97 -35.81 46.90 -6.65
C VAL A 97 -35.48 45.90 -5.55
N ARG A 98 -35.12 46.42 -4.37
CA ARG A 98 -34.80 45.68 -3.15
C ARG A 98 -33.76 44.58 -3.37
N GLY A 99 -32.70 44.93 -4.11
CA GLY A 99 -31.58 44.03 -4.41
C GLY A 99 -31.84 42.98 -5.47
N LYS A 100 -32.91 43.09 -6.25
CA LYS A 100 -33.19 42.23 -7.41
C LYS A 100 -33.31 43.05 -8.69
N LEU A 101 -32.95 42.44 -9.82
CA LEU A 101 -33.00 43.08 -11.12
C LEU A 101 -34.31 42.75 -11.85
N TYR A 102 -34.93 43.79 -12.41
CA TYR A 102 -36.18 43.68 -13.17
C TYR A 102 -35.99 44.28 -14.56
N ASN A 103 -36.45 43.57 -15.60
CA ASN A 103 -36.46 44.12 -16.96
C ASN A 103 -37.61 45.12 -17.09
N THR A 104 -37.26 46.41 -17.08
CA THR A 104 -38.23 47.50 -17.11
C THR A 104 -38.34 48.17 -18.48
N SER A 105 -37.61 47.67 -19.49
CA SER A 105 -37.72 48.12 -20.89
C SER A 105 -39.16 48.08 -21.38
N ASP A 106 -39.86 46.99 -21.05
CA ASP A 106 -41.24 46.71 -21.45
C ASP A 106 -42.27 47.39 -20.54
N TYR A 107 -41.89 47.74 -19.30
CA TYR A 107 -42.81 48.28 -18.30
C TYR A 107 -43.36 49.66 -18.70
N PHE A 108 -42.47 50.54 -19.16
CA PHE A 108 -42.83 51.90 -19.59
C PHE A 108 -43.35 51.94 -21.03
N SER A 109 -43.00 50.96 -21.87
CA SER A 109 -43.36 50.93 -23.30
C SER A 109 -44.67 50.18 -23.59
N ARG A 110 -45.08 49.21 -22.75
CA ARG A 110 -46.31 48.40 -22.94
C ARG A 110 -47.57 48.97 -22.27
N GLY A 111 -47.53 50.22 -21.78
CA GLY A 111 -48.70 50.89 -21.19
C GLY A 111 -49.10 50.38 -19.79
N LEU A 112 -48.21 49.67 -19.09
CA LEU A 112 -48.41 49.24 -17.69
C LEU A 112 -48.20 50.38 -16.67
N HIS A 113 -47.80 51.55 -17.17
CA HIS A 113 -47.59 52.78 -16.41
C HIS A 113 -48.14 53.96 -17.23
N PRO A 114 -48.76 54.98 -16.59
CA PRO A 114 -49.09 56.24 -17.28
C PRO A 114 -47.86 56.83 -18.00
N PRO A 115 -48.00 57.54 -19.13
CA PRO A 115 -46.87 58.13 -19.83
C PRO A 115 -46.08 59.05 -18.90
N VAL A 116 -44.78 58.79 -18.76
CA VAL A 116 -43.84 59.64 -18.02
C VAL A 116 -42.79 60.14 -19.00
N ASP A 117 -42.35 61.38 -18.81
CA ASP A 117 -41.31 61.99 -19.61
C ASP A 117 -40.04 61.10 -19.65
N PRO A 118 -39.56 60.70 -20.83
CA PRO A 118 -38.31 59.94 -20.98
C PRO A 118 -37.11 60.59 -20.29
N ALA A 119 -37.09 61.92 -20.11
CA ALA A 119 -36.05 62.63 -19.37
C ALA A 119 -36.00 62.24 -17.89
N ILE A 120 -37.12 61.78 -17.31
CA ILE A 120 -37.22 61.32 -15.93
C ILE A 120 -36.85 59.84 -15.81
N ILE A 121 -37.24 59.01 -16.78
CA ILE A 121 -37.03 57.55 -16.72
C ILE A 121 -35.60 57.15 -17.14
N THR A 122 -35.07 57.76 -18.19
CA THR A 122 -33.79 57.35 -18.78
C THR A 122 -32.63 57.36 -17.78
N PRO A 123 -32.50 58.35 -16.88
CA PRO A 123 -31.45 58.35 -15.85
C PRO A 123 -31.62 57.24 -14.79
N LEU A 124 -32.81 56.67 -14.63
CA LEU A 124 -33.07 55.66 -13.61
C LEU A 124 -32.51 54.28 -13.98
N TYR A 125 -32.36 53.97 -15.28
CA TYR A 125 -31.90 52.66 -15.71
C TYR A 125 -30.54 52.28 -15.12
N GLY A 126 -30.46 51.06 -14.58
CA GLY A 126 -29.31 50.53 -13.86
C GLY A 126 -29.22 50.96 -12.39
N ASN A 127 -30.07 51.88 -11.92
CA ASN A 127 -30.07 52.35 -10.54
C ASN A 127 -31.14 51.65 -9.67
N ASP A 128 -31.03 51.86 -8.35
CA ASP A 128 -32.01 51.41 -7.37
C ASP A 128 -33.21 52.35 -7.30
N ILE A 129 -34.37 51.84 -7.71
CA ILE A 129 -35.65 52.55 -7.73
C ILE A 129 -36.61 52.05 -6.64
N SER A 130 -36.09 51.35 -5.61
CA SER A 130 -36.87 50.78 -4.52
C SER A 130 -37.76 51.77 -3.77
N GLY A 131 -37.42 53.06 -3.83
CA GLY A 131 -38.23 54.13 -3.26
C GLY A 131 -39.63 54.24 -3.86
N PHE A 132 -39.81 53.87 -5.14
CA PHE A 132 -41.12 53.90 -5.81
C PHE A 132 -41.97 52.66 -5.53
N PHE A 133 -41.38 51.61 -4.96
CA PHE A 133 -42.01 50.34 -4.63
C PHE A 133 -41.89 50.07 -3.12
N PRO A 134 -42.64 50.80 -2.27
CA PRO A 134 -42.64 50.59 -0.83
C PRO A 134 -43.14 49.17 -0.50
N PRO A 135 -42.55 48.46 0.48
CA PRO A 135 -42.98 47.11 0.81
C PRO A 135 -44.40 47.08 1.38
N ASP A 136 -45.14 46.00 1.11
CA ASP A 136 -46.46 45.78 1.70
C ASP A 136 -46.32 45.42 3.19
N ASN A 137 -46.77 46.34 4.05
CA ASN A 137 -46.74 46.18 5.51
C ASN A 137 -47.69 45.08 6.00
N LYS A 138 -48.76 44.76 5.25
CA LYS A 138 -49.68 43.66 5.59
C LYS A 138 -49.02 42.30 5.37
N VAL A 139 -48.21 42.17 4.32
CA VAL A 139 -47.48 40.94 4.00
C VAL A 139 -46.25 40.75 4.91
N SER A 140 -45.51 41.84 5.16
CA SER A 140 -44.31 41.80 6.01
C SER A 140 -44.61 41.80 7.52
N GLY A 141 -45.82 42.21 7.93
CA GLY A 141 -46.20 42.36 9.34
C GLY A 141 -45.50 43.52 10.04
N CYS A 142 -44.94 44.47 9.28
CA CYS A 142 -44.26 45.65 9.79
C CYS A 142 -45.30 46.66 10.33
N LYS A 143 -45.17 47.04 11.62
CA LYS A 143 -46.06 48.00 12.29
C LYS A 143 -45.68 49.47 12.06
N PHE A 144 -44.50 49.70 11.50
CA PHE A 144 -43.94 51.03 11.30
C PHE A 144 -43.93 51.39 9.81
N SER A 145 -44.11 52.67 9.49
CA SER A 145 -44.00 53.14 8.10
C SER A 145 -43.46 54.56 8.08
N PRO A 146 -42.73 54.93 7.02
CA PRO A 146 -42.31 56.33 6.84
C PRO A 146 -43.52 57.26 6.83
N LYS A 147 -43.38 58.44 7.45
CA LYS A 147 -44.38 59.51 7.32
C LYS A 147 -44.59 59.80 5.82
N ASN A 148 -45.85 59.84 5.40
CA ASN A 148 -46.27 60.00 4.00
C ASN A 148 -45.73 58.95 3.01
N ASN A 149 -45.48 57.71 3.45
CA ASN A 149 -44.87 56.63 2.65
C ASN A 149 -43.44 56.95 2.12
N GLY A 150 -42.82 58.02 2.63
CA GLY A 150 -41.49 58.50 2.20
C GLY A 150 -41.60 59.77 1.36
N SER A 151 -40.55 60.60 1.39
CA SER A 151 -40.52 61.90 0.70
C SER A 151 -40.64 61.80 -0.83
N ILE A 152 -40.28 60.65 -1.42
CA ILE A 152 -40.41 60.42 -2.87
C ILE A 152 -41.87 60.19 -3.28
N CYS A 153 -42.67 59.57 -2.40
CA CYS A 153 -44.09 59.26 -2.65
C CYS A 153 -45.02 60.48 -2.53
N THR A 154 -44.52 61.58 -1.96
CA THR A 154 -45.26 62.85 -1.90
C THR A 154 -45.07 63.70 -3.15
N GLN A 155 -43.96 63.53 -3.87
CA GLN A 155 -43.67 64.23 -5.12
C GLN A 155 -44.10 63.41 -6.36
N TYR A 156 -44.11 62.08 -6.25
CA TYR A 156 -44.51 61.13 -7.29
C TYR A 156 -45.44 60.05 -6.72
N HIS A 157 -46.36 59.51 -7.53
CA HIS A 157 -47.19 58.38 -7.08
C HIS A 157 -46.34 57.11 -6.91
N CYS A 158 -46.50 56.44 -5.76
CA CYS A 158 -45.81 55.18 -5.45
C CYS A 158 -46.66 53.94 -5.79
N HIS A 159 -45.99 52.85 -6.16
CA HIS A 159 -46.58 51.58 -6.50
C HIS A 159 -46.90 50.78 -5.24
N THR A 160 -48.08 51.02 -4.66
CA THR A 160 -48.56 50.39 -3.41
C THR A 160 -49.65 49.34 -3.64
N SER A 161 -50.17 49.20 -4.87
CA SER A 161 -51.28 48.28 -5.17
C SER A 161 -50.80 46.84 -5.40
N PRO A 162 -51.60 45.81 -5.07
CA PRO A 162 -51.27 44.42 -5.39
C PRO A 162 -50.99 44.20 -6.89
N ALA A 163 -51.78 44.81 -7.78
CA ALA A 163 -51.61 44.73 -9.22
C ALA A 163 -50.24 45.27 -9.68
N SER A 164 -49.75 46.36 -9.08
CA SER A 164 -48.42 46.89 -9.38
C SER A 164 -47.28 45.96 -8.92
N PHE A 165 -47.45 45.22 -7.82
CA PHE A 165 -46.46 44.24 -7.38
C PHE A 165 -46.47 42.98 -8.25
N GLU A 166 -47.64 42.51 -8.68
CA GLU A 166 -47.74 41.39 -9.64
C GLU A 166 -47.09 41.74 -10.99
N ALA A 167 -47.35 42.95 -11.48
CA ALA A 167 -46.71 43.46 -12.69
C ALA A 167 -45.19 43.52 -12.54
N LEU A 168 -44.67 44.05 -11.42
CA LEU A 168 -43.23 44.05 -11.13
C LEU A 168 -42.66 42.63 -11.07
N GLN A 169 -43.34 41.71 -10.38
CA GLN A 169 -42.89 40.33 -10.22
C GLN A 169 -42.77 39.58 -11.55
N SER A 170 -43.63 39.89 -12.52
CA SER A 170 -43.57 39.32 -13.89
C SER A 170 -42.29 39.72 -14.66
N LEU A 171 -41.62 40.78 -14.22
CA LEU A 171 -40.41 41.33 -14.86
C LEU A 171 -39.11 40.89 -14.19
N ASN A 172 -39.18 40.04 -13.16
CA ASN A 172 -38.03 39.61 -12.37
C ASN A 172 -37.08 38.71 -13.17
N LEU A 173 -35.80 39.08 -13.24
CA LEU A 173 -34.77 38.32 -13.95
C LEU A 173 -34.12 37.21 -13.10
N ASN A 174 -34.52 37.06 -11.83
CA ASN A 174 -33.90 36.17 -10.84
C ASN A 174 -32.40 36.43 -10.62
N LEU A 175 -31.93 37.63 -10.94
CA LEU A 175 -30.58 38.12 -10.64
C LEU A 175 -30.62 39.00 -9.38
N VAL A 176 -29.56 38.91 -8.58
CA VAL A 176 -29.45 39.58 -7.28
C VAL A 176 -28.22 40.48 -7.25
N VAL A 177 -28.38 41.66 -6.66
CA VAL A 177 -27.28 42.62 -6.47
C VAL A 177 -26.35 42.13 -5.35
N GLY A 178 -25.05 42.06 -5.66
CA GLY A 178 -23.98 41.72 -4.73
C GLY A 178 -23.30 42.96 -4.15
N TYR A 179 -22.88 42.87 -2.89
CA TYR A 179 -22.01 43.86 -2.24
C TYR A 179 -20.83 43.15 -1.59
N THR A 180 -19.65 43.77 -1.64
CA THR A 180 -18.46 43.25 -0.95
C THR A 180 -18.46 43.68 0.51
N TRP A 181 -17.67 42.99 1.34
CA TRP A 181 -17.46 43.41 2.73
C TRP A 181 -16.84 44.81 2.84
N ASP A 182 -15.99 45.20 1.90
CA ASP A 182 -15.38 46.54 1.87
C ASP A 182 -16.44 47.63 1.67
N ASN A 183 -17.45 47.38 0.83
CA ASN A 183 -18.58 48.31 0.67
C ASN A 183 -19.36 48.50 1.97
N VAL A 184 -19.46 47.47 2.81
CA VAL A 184 -20.21 47.51 4.07
C VAL A 184 -19.39 48.15 5.20
N THR A 185 -18.09 47.82 5.32
CA THR A 185 -17.24 48.27 6.44
C THR A 185 -16.67 49.67 6.21
N ASN A 186 -16.18 49.92 4.99
CA ASN A 186 -15.38 51.10 4.65
C ASN A 186 -16.11 52.04 3.67
N GLY A 187 -17.31 51.66 3.22
CA GLY A 187 -18.13 52.48 2.33
C GLY A 187 -18.62 53.77 2.98
N THR A 188 -19.00 54.73 2.12
CA THR A 188 -19.61 56.00 2.55
C THR A 188 -21.01 55.80 3.13
N ASN A 189 -21.71 54.75 2.70
CA ASN A 189 -23.05 54.42 3.14
C ASN A 189 -23.01 53.64 4.46
N LYS A 190 -24.01 53.87 5.30
CA LYS A 190 -24.19 53.19 6.58
C LYS A 190 -24.98 51.91 6.33
N MET A 191 -24.25 50.84 6.02
CA MET A 191 -24.81 49.53 5.70
C MET A 191 -24.53 48.50 6.80
N PHE A 192 -25.38 47.48 6.92
CA PHE A 192 -25.13 46.31 7.76
C PHE A 192 -25.64 45.03 7.09
N VAL A 193 -25.15 43.88 7.56
CA VAL A 193 -25.57 42.56 7.05
C VAL A 193 -26.47 41.86 8.07
N PHE A 194 -27.57 41.30 7.59
CA PHE A 194 -28.44 40.43 8.38
C PHE A 194 -28.92 39.25 7.53
N ASN A 195 -28.64 38.02 7.97
CA ASN A 195 -28.98 36.77 7.29
C ASN A 195 -28.54 36.74 5.81
N GLY A 196 -27.30 37.19 5.55
CA GLY A 196 -26.70 37.26 4.21
C GLY A 196 -27.26 38.36 3.30
N LYS A 197 -28.21 39.17 3.77
CA LYS A 197 -28.76 40.33 3.06
C LYS A 197 -28.12 41.62 3.56
N VAL A 198 -27.96 42.58 2.66
CA VAL A 198 -27.34 43.87 2.92
C VAL A 198 -28.43 44.93 3.01
N TYR A 199 -28.37 45.72 4.07
CA TYR A 199 -29.34 46.75 4.40
C TYR A 199 -28.65 48.10 4.50
N ASP A 200 -29.18 49.13 3.83
CA ASP A 200 -28.68 50.51 3.85
C ASP A 200 -29.63 51.41 4.65
N ILE A 201 -29.13 51.96 5.76
CA ILE A 201 -29.88 52.88 6.63
C ILE A 201 -29.41 54.34 6.49
N THR A 202 -28.57 54.65 5.52
CA THR A 202 -28.00 55.99 5.32
C THR A 202 -29.08 57.08 5.24
N ASN A 203 -30.11 56.86 4.41
CA ASN A 203 -31.18 57.83 4.22
C ASN A 203 -32.07 57.96 5.45
N TYR A 204 -32.23 56.88 6.23
CA TYR A 204 -32.97 56.90 7.49
C TYR A 204 -32.24 57.75 8.56
N LEU A 205 -30.92 57.61 8.67
CA LEU A 205 -30.11 58.36 9.64
C LEU A 205 -30.04 59.86 9.31
N LYS A 206 -30.15 60.23 8.02
CA LYS A 206 -30.21 61.64 7.56
C LYS A 206 -31.53 62.34 7.93
N LEU A 207 -32.60 61.61 8.27
CA LEU A 207 -33.86 62.21 8.70
C LEU A 207 -33.69 62.93 10.04
N SER A 208 -34.45 64.02 10.21
CA SER A 208 -34.57 64.72 11.49
C SER A 208 -35.09 63.76 12.57
N ALA A 209 -34.75 64.01 13.84
CA ALA A 209 -35.15 63.11 14.93
C ALA A 209 -36.69 62.90 15.01
N SER A 210 -37.48 63.92 14.63
CA SER A 210 -38.95 63.86 14.58
C SER A 210 -39.51 63.08 13.39
N ASP A 211 -38.73 62.85 12.35
CA ASP A 211 -39.17 62.17 11.11
C ASP A 211 -38.70 60.71 11.02
N ARG A 212 -37.84 60.28 11.96
CA ARG A 212 -37.45 58.89 12.12
C ARG A 212 -38.64 58.06 12.62
N TRP A 213 -39.10 57.16 11.76
CA TRP A 213 -40.35 56.43 11.92
C TRP A 213 -40.20 55.03 12.54
N LEU A 214 -38.97 54.53 12.72
CA LEU A 214 -38.72 53.17 13.19
C LEU A 214 -38.30 53.18 14.67
N GLY A 215 -39.25 52.91 15.56
CA GLY A 215 -38.97 52.49 16.95
C GLY A 215 -38.34 53.52 17.91
N GLY A 216 -38.33 54.82 17.58
CA GLY A 216 -37.83 55.88 18.46
C GLY A 216 -36.30 55.96 18.56
N ALA A 217 -35.80 56.72 19.54
CA ALA A 217 -34.37 57.04 19.67
C ALA A 217 -33.51 55.79 19.96
N ASN A 218 -33.93 54.94 20.90
CA ASN A 218 -33.19 53.73 21.29
C ASN A 218 -33.00 52.75 20.13
N VAL A 219 -34.02 52.60 19.27
CA VAL A 219 -33.93 51.73 18.08
C VAL A 219 -32.99 52.31 17.03
N THR A 220 -32.93 53.64 16.92
CA THR A 220 -32.00 54.31 16.00
C THR A 220 -30.55 54.16 16.45
N GLU A 221 -30.29 54.27 17.75
CA GLU A 221 -28.96 54.02 18.32
C GLU A 221 -28.55 52.56 18.15
N TRP A 222 -29.46 51.63 18.43
CA TRP A 222 -29.26 50.20 18.17
C TRP A 222 -28.95 49.92 16.69
N LEU A 223 -29.73 50.45 15.74
CA LEU A 223 -29.46 50.30 14.31
C LEU A 223 -28.09 50.87 13.90
N THR A 224 -27.70 52.01 14.48
CA THR A 224 -26.40 52.62 14.23
C THR A 224 -25.27 51.73 14.72
N SER A 225 -25.46 51.00 15.82
CA SER A 225 -24.49 50.02 16.33
C SER A 225 -24.30 48.79 15.41
N LEU A 226 -25.23 48.55 14.47
CA LEU A 226 -25.14 47.41 13.56
C LEU A 226 -24.30 47.71 12.31
N VAL A 227 -24.04 48.99 12.02
CA VAL A 227 -23.35 49.44 10.81
C VAL A 227 -21.94 48.85 10.73
N GLY A 228 -21.56 48.38 9.55
CA GLY A 228 -20.21 47.87 9.26
C GLY A 228 -19.95 46.45 9.70
N ARG A 229 -20.97 45.66 10.09
CA ARG A 229 -20.79 44.27 10.56
C ARG A 229 -21.92 43.33 10.18
N ASP A 230 -21.68 42.02 10.35
CA ASP A 230 -22.74 41.00 10.36
C ASP A 230 -23.50 41.04 11.68
N ALA A 231 -24.70 41.60 11.65
CA ALA A 231 -25.58 41.73 12.81
C ALA A 231 -26.48 40.50 13.02
N THR A 232 -26.32 39.41 12.25
CA THR A 232 -27.19 38.22 12.31
C THR A 232 -27.32 37.65 13.71
N LYS A 233 -26.20 37.48 14.43
CA LYS A 233 -26.20 36.93 15.80
C LYS A 233 -26.82 37.90 16.80
N ASP A 234 -26.48 39.19 16.71
CA ASP A 234 -26.92 40.24 17.63
C ASP A 234 -28.43 40.50 17.51
N ILE A 235 -28.95 40.46 16.28
CA ILE A 235 -30.39 40.61 16.01
C ILE A 235 -31.16 39.37 16.48
N ALA A 236 -30.64 38.16 16.24
CA ALA A 236 -31.31 36.91 16.60
C ALA A 236 -31.43 36.69 18.12
N SER A 237 -30.49 37.22 18.91
CA SER A 237 -30.50 37.11 20.38
C SER A 237 -31.39 38.15 21.08
N THR A 238 -31.82 39.20 20.37
CA THR A 238 -32.59 40.31 20.96
C THR A 238 -34.10 40.09 20.81
N ILE A 239 -34.85 39.94 21.91
CA ILE A 239 -36.30 39.61 21.88
C ILE A 239 -37.15 40.77 21.32
N GLU A 240 -36.78 42.02 21.61
CA GLU A 240 -37.47 43.24 21.14
C GLU A 240 -37.25 43.51 19.64
N SER A 241 -36.28 42.85 18.99
CA SER A 241 -35.96 43.09 17.58
C SER A 241 -36.99 42.47 16.62
N LYS A 242 -37.79 41.48 17.05
CA LYS A 242 -38.66 40.68 16.15
C LYS A 242 -39.70 41.51 15.39
N ASP A 243 -40.24 42.57 16.00
CA ASP A 243 -41.21 43.45 15.34
C ASP A 243 -40.54 44.52 14.47
N ILE A 244 -39.31 44.92 14.80
CA ILE A 244 -38.51 45.90 14.05
C ILE A 244 -37.88 45.25 12.80
N VAL A 245 -37.39 44.00 12.92
CA VAL A 245 -36.77 43.24 11.83
C VAL A 245 -37.72 43.01 10.66
N LYS A 246 -39.04 42.87 10.93
CA LYS A 246 -40.08 42.80 9.89
C LYS A 246 -40.07 44.04 8.98
N CYS A 247 -39.64 45.18 9.50
CA CYS A 247 -39.53 46.44 8.77
C CYS A 247 -38.21 46.62 8.01
N PHE A 248 -37.25 45.69 8.12
CA PHE A 248 -35.96 45.83 7.44
C PHE A 248 -36.05 45.76 5.92
N ASN A 249 -37.15 45.25 5.36
CA ASN A 249 -37.39 45.28 3.92
C ASN A 249 -37.38 46.71 3.34
N TYR A 250 -37.62 47.75 4.16
CA TYR A 250 -37.47 49.16 3.75
C TYR A 250 -36.01 49.59 3.51
N PHE A 251 -35.03 48.83 4.01
CA PHE A 251 -33.60 49.13 3.89
C PHE A 251 -32.86 48.13 3.01
N LEU A 252 -33.54 47.09 2.52
CA LEU A 252 -32.91 46.02 1.74
C LEU A 252 -32.40 46.54 0.39
N ILE A 253 -31.11 46.33 0.11
CA ILE A 253 -30.43 46.76 -1.12
C ILE A 253 -29.75 45.63 -1.88
N GLY A 254 -29.51 44.46 -1.27
CA GLY A 254 -28.80 43.35 -1.94
C GLY A 254 -28.43 42.20 -1.02
N GLN A 255 -27.47 41.39 -1.47
CA GLN A 255 -26.85 40.29 -0.71
C GLN A 255 -25.34 40.49 -0.62
N ILE A 256 -24.74 40.01 0.46
CA ILE A 256 -23.29 40.10 0.66
C ILE A 256 -22.59 39.03 -0.19
N GLU A 257 -21.45 39.38 -0.76
CA GLU A 257 -20.52 38.42 -1.35
C GLU A 257 -19.97 37.54 -0.22
N GLY A 258 -20.51 36.34 -0.12
CA GLY A 258 -20.10 35.35 0.86
C GLY A 258 -20.15 33.96 0.25
N SER A 259 -19.08 33.20 0.40
CA SER A 259 -19.12 31.76 0.21
C SER A 259 -20.12 31.17 1.22
N THR A 260 -21.05 30.32 0.78
CA THR A 260 -21.92 29.58 1.70
C THR A 260 -21.07 28.83 2.75
N PHE A 261 -21.60 28.61 3.96
CA PHE A 261 -20.94 27.83 5.02
C PHE A 261 -20.40 26.49 4.49
N GLU A 262 -21.13 25.88 3.56
CA GLU A 262 -20.79 24.64 2.86
C GLU A 262 -19.55 24.77 1.96
N CYS A 263 -19.33 25.92 1.31
CA CYS A 263 -18.16 26.18 0.49
C CYS A 263 -16.90 26.49 1.33
N ILE A 264 -17.08 27.04 2.53
CA ILE A 264 -16.00 27.22 3.52
C ILE A 264 -15.50 25.85 4.00
N ILE A 265 -16.41 24.90 4.28
CA ILE A 265 -16.04 23.52 4.65
C ILE A 265 -15.21 22.85 3.55
N ASN A 266 -15.61 22.98 2.28
CA ASN A 266 -14.85 22.42 1.16
C ASN A 266 -13.43 22.99 1.07
N ASN A 267 -13.28 24.32 1.20
CA ASN A 267 -11.97 24.95 1.20
C ASN A 267 -11.11 24.51 2.39
N LEU A 268 -11.72 24.37 3.57
CA LEU A 268 -11.04 23.87 4.77
C LEU A 268 -10.54 22.43 4.56
N VAL A 269 -11.37 21.55 4.01
CA VAL A 269 -10.98 20.16 3.69
C VAL A 269 -9.83 20.15 2.68
N LEU A 270 -9.87 20.98 1.64
CA LEU A 270 -8.79 21.07 0.65
C LEU A 270 -7.48 21.57 1.26
N ILE A 271 -7.53 22.57 2.14
CA ILE A 271 -6.37 23.11 2.86
C ILE A 271 -5.78 22.04 3.79
N ILE A 272 -6.63 21.33 4.54
CA ILE A 272 -6.21 20.24 5.42
C ILE A 272 -5.51 19.15 4.59
N MET A 273 -6.12 18.70 3.49
CA MET A 273 -5.53 17.67 2.63
C MET A 273 -4.19 18.13 2.03
N THR A 274 -4.12 19.35 1.50
CA THR A 274 -2.89 19.92 0.92
C THR A 274 -1.78 20.06 1.95
N THR A 275 -2.12 20.48 3.17
CA THR A 275 -1.18 20.61 4.30
C THR A 275 -0.66 19.24 4.72
N VAL A 276 -1.52 18.23 4.79
CA VAL A 276 -1.12 16.84 5.09
C VAL A 276 -0.19 16.30 4.00
N PHE A 277 -0.52 16.46 2.72
CA PHE A 277 0.33 15.99 1.62
C PHE A 277 1.70 16.69 1.61
N THR A 278 1.71 18.03 1.77
CA THR A 278 2.94 18.81 1.83
C THR A 278 3.77 18.47 3.07
N GLY A 279 3.14 18.28 4.22
CA GLY A 279 3.80 17.84 5.46
C GLY A 279 4.42 16.44 5.33
N ILE A 280 3.72 15.51 4.67
CA ILE A 280 4.27 14.19 4.34
C ILE A 280 5.47 14.33 3.39
N MET A 281 5.46 15.24 2.42
CA MET A 281 6.61 15.48 1.53
C MET A 281 7.80 16.11 2.26
N LEU A 282 7.57 17.13 3.09
CA LEU A 282 8.63 17.80 3.84
C LEU A 282 9.25 16.89 4.89
N SER A 283 8.44 16.14 5.63
CA SER A 283 8.95 15.16 6.60
C SER A 283 9.87 14.13 5.94
N LYS A 284 9.55 13.66 4.72
CA LYS A 284 10.44 12.80 3.93
C LYS A 284 11.77 13.46 3.60
N PHE A 285 11.73 14.71 3.14
CA PHE A 285 12.96 15.45 2.83
C PHE A 285 13.87 15.55 4.04
N PHE A 286 13.31 15.91 5.20
CA PHE A 286 14.07 15.98 6.45
C PHE A 286 14.55 14.60 6.93
N LEU A 287 13.72 13.55 6.85
CA LEU A 287 14.11 12.18 7.17
C LEU A 287 15.24 11.67 6.26
N ALA A 288 15.20 12.00 4.96
CA ALA A 288 16.25 11.64 4.02
C ALA A 288 17.55 12.41 4.29
N ALA A 289 17.47 13.71 4.60
CA ALA A 289 18.61 14.51 5.00
C ALA A 289 19.24 14.00 6.30
N ILE A 290 18.42 13.71 7.32
CA ILE A 290 18.84 13.09 8.59
C ILE A 290 19.46 11.71 8.32
N PHE A 291 18.84 10.89 7.46
CA PHE A 291 19.37 9.58 7.13
C PHE A 291 20.76 9.70 6.48
N ASN A 292 20.90 10.60 5.50
CA ASN A 292 22.16 10.79 4.79
C ASN A 292 23.26 11.37 5.70
N TRP A 293 22.95 12.39 6.50
CA TRP A 293 23.92 13.08 7.34
C TRP A 293 24.19 12.37 8.68
N ILE A 294 23.25 11.57 9.21
CA ILE A 294 23.31 11.03 10.59
C ILE A 294 23.08 9.50 10.69
N LEU A 295 22.44 8.80 9.75
CA LEU A 295 22.29 7.33 9.85
C LEU A 295 23.22 6.56 8.89
N SER A 296 23.54 7.12 7.73
CA SER A 296 24.33 6.45 6.68
C SER A 296 25.68 5.94 7.18
N TRP A 297 26.36 6.71 8.05
CA TRP A 297 27.63 6.32 8.65
C TRP A 297 27.53 5.15 9.65
N LYS A 298 26.35 4.93 10.27
CA LYS A 298 26.09 3.81 11.20
C LYS A 298 25.89 2.52 10.41
N LEU A 299 25.22 2.57 9.26
CA LEU A 299 25.12 1.44 8.32
C LEU A 299 26.50 1.03 7.78
N GLY A 300 27.39 2.01 7.57
CA GLY A 300 28.80 1.76 7.26
C GLY A 300 29.55 0.96 8.34
N LYS A 301 29.19 1.10 9.63
CA LYS A 301 29.76 0.32 10.73
C LYS A 301 29.28 -1.14 10.73
N ILE A 302 27.99 -1.38 10.43
CA ILE A 302 27.42 -2.73 10.31
C ILE A 302 28.10 -3.51 9.19
N SER A 303 28.38 -2.84 8.07
CA SER A 303 28.99 -3.42 6.88
C SER A 303 30.51 -3.64 6.95
N LYS A 304 31.16 -3.44 8.10
CA LYS A 304 32.62 -3.60 8.22
C LYS A 304 33.04 -5.06 8.02
N ARG A 305 34.16 -5.27 7.32
CA ARG A 305 34.80 -6.60 7.20
C ARG A 305 35.10 -7.19 8.58
N GLN A 306 35.24 -8.51 8.60
CA GLN A 306 35.66 -9.24 9.78
C GLN A 306 37.03 -8.74 10.26
N ARG A 307 37.16 -8.50 11.56
CA ARG A 307 38.42 -8.12 12.22
C ARG A 307 39.11 -9.37 12.77
N SER A 308 40.42 -9.29 13.01
CA SER A 308 41.21 -10.44 13.49
C SER A 308 40.74 -11.03 14.84
N TYR A 309 40.01 -10.25 15.64
CA TYR A 309 39.47 -10.67 16.93
C TYR A 309 37.96 -11.01 16.89
N ASP A 310 37.30 -10.86 15.74
CA ASP A 310 35.89 -11.24 15.60
C ASP A 310 35.79 -12.77 15.68
N LYS A 311 34.81 -13.28 16.44
CA LYS A 311 34.56 -14.72 16.57
C LYS A 311 34.34 -15.35 15.19
N ILE A 312 34.96 -16.50 14.96
CA ILE A 312 34.76 -17.30 13.75
C ILE A 312 33.73 -18.38 14.06
N SER A 313 32.57 -18.28 13.44
CA SER A 313 31.46 -19.21 13.63
C SER A 313 31.46 -20.28 12.53
N HIS A 314 31.08 -21.51 12.85
CA HIS A 314 30.80 -22.51 11.83
C HIS A 314 29.48 -22.17 11.12
N ILE A 315 29.54 -22.10 9.80
CA ILE A 315 28.41 -21.70 8.96
C ILE A 315 28.03 -22.77 7.94
N ILE A 316 26.73 -22.88 7.70
CA ILE A 316 26.17 -23.73 6.64
C ILE A 316 25.81 -22.83 5.46
N LEU A 317 26.25 -23.20 4.27
CA LEU A 317 25.92 -22.54 3.01
C LEU A 317 24.90 -23.43 2.29
N LEU A 318 23.61 -23.15 2.51
CA LEU A 318 22.49 -23.90 1.91
C LEU A 318 22.26 -23.44 0.47
N VAL A 319 22.37 -24.36 -0.47
CA VAL A 319 22.04 -24.15 -1.89
C VAL A 319 20.97 -25.16 -2.30
N THR A 320 19.80 -24.68 -2.67
CA THR A 320 18.71 -25.52 -3.19
C THR A 320 18.68 -25.45 -4.71
N CYS A 321 18.71 -26.60 -5.36
CA CYS A 321 18.65 -26.73 -6.81
C CYS A 321 17.42 -27.55 -7.20
N TYR A 322 16.82 -27.20 -8.33
CA TYR A 322 15.69 -27.85 -8.95
C TYR A 322 16.03 -28.29 -10.39
N ASN A 323 16.11 -27.35 -11.32
CA ASN A 323 16.27 -27.60 -12.75
C ASN A 323 17.37 -26.75 -13.41
N GLU A 324 18.21 -26.10 -12.61
CA GLU A 324 19.25 -25.19 -13.07
C GLU A 324 20.39 -25.94 -13.79
N GLY A 325 21.02 -25.26 -14.75
CA GLY A 325 22.09 -25.84 -15.56
C GLY A 325 23.46 -25.87 -14.88
N GLU A 326 24.41 -26.65 -15.45
CA GLU A 326 25.77 -26.82 -14.90
C GLU A 326 26.50 -25.49 -14.69
N ASN A 327 26.38 -24.55 -15.64
CA ASN A 327 27.05 -23.25 -15.54
C ASN A 327 26.52 -22.40 -14.39
N SER A 328 25.20 -22.41 -14.16
CA SER A 328 24.55 -21.67 -13.07
C SER A 328 25.00 -22.19 -11.72
N ILE A 329 24.85 -23.51 -11.52
CA ILE A 329 25.22 -24.19 -10.26
C ILE A 329 26.71 -24.03 -9.99
N ARG A 330 27.57 -24.22 -11.01
CA ARG A 330 29.02 -24.02 -10.90
C ARG A 330 29.36 -22.59 -10.51
N THR A 331 28.75 -21.59 -11.14
CA THR A 331 28.98 -20.17 -10.82
C THR A 331 28.67 -19.88 -9.35
N THR A 332 27.55 -20.39 -8.86
CA THR A 332 27.14 -20.24 -7.45
C THR A 332 28.14 -20.92 -6.50
N LEU A 333 28.44 -22.21 -6.72
CA LEU A 333 29.34 -22.98 -5.86
C LEU A 333 30.79 -22.44 -5.89
N ASP A 334 31.31 -22.07 -7.06
CA ASP A 334 32.62 -21.43 -7.21
C ASP A 334 32.68 -20.14 -6.40
N SER A 335 31.65 -19.30 -6.51
CA SER A 335 31.61 -18.01 -5.80
C SER A 335 31.56 -18.18 -4.28
N LEU A 336 30.80 -19.17 -3.78
CA LEU A 336 30.72 -19.49 -2.36
C LEU A 336 32.03 -20.07 -1.82
N ALA A 337 32.67 -20.96 -2.58
CA ALA A 337 33.94 -21.57 -2.20
C ALA A 337 35.06 -20.52 -2.08
N LYS A 338 35.17 -19.63 -3.07
CA LYS A 338 36.18 -18.55 -3.18
C LYS A 338 35.96 -17.35 -2.25
N THR A 339 34.95 -17.39 -1.38
CA THR A 339 34.76 -16.33 -0.38
C THR A 339 35.91 -16.27 0.61
N ASP A 340 36.25 -15.06 1.08
CA ASP A 340 37.37 -14.76 1.99
C ASP A 340 37.18 -15.29 3.43
N TYR A 341 36.06 -15.97 3.69
CA TYR A 341 35.78 -16.62 4.96
C TYR A 341 36.50 -17.97 5.08
N SER A 342 36.87 -18.35 6.30
CA SER A 342 37.66 -19.56 6.57
C SER A 342 37.02 -20.84 6.02
N VAL A 343 37.73 -21.56 5.14
CA VAL A 343 37.31 -22.86 4.58
C VAL A 343 36.99 -23.90 5.67
N LYS A 344 37.77 -23.94 6.77
CA LYS A 344 37.54 -24.85 7.92
C LYS A 344 36.20 -24.63 8.64
N HIS A 345 35.57 -23.47 8.41
CA HIS A 345 34.35 -23.05 9.10
C HIS A 345 33.15 -22.94 8.15
N LYS A 346 33.29 -23.37 6.88
CA LYS A 346 32.22 -23.41 5.88
C LYS A 346 31.84 -24.87 5.58
N LEU A 347 30.54 -25.16 5.52
CA LEU A 347 29.99 -26.39 4.97
C LEU A 347 29.05 -26.04 3.81
N LEU A 348 29.33 -26.52 2.60
CA LEU A 348 28.39 -26.47 1.49
C LEU A 348 27.31 -27.54 1.69
N PHE A 349 26.06 -27.11 1.79
CA PHE A 349 24.90 -27.98 2.01
C PHE A 349 23.98 -27.86 0.79
N VAL A 350 24.15 -28.77 -0.16
CA VAL A 350 23.51 -28.68 -1.47
C VAL A 350 22.39 -29.71 -1.57
N ILE A 351 21.19 -29.27 -1.95
CA ILE A 351 20.01 -30.14 -2.06
C ILE A 351 19.46 -30.07 -3.48
N ALA A 352 19.35 -31.22 -4.14
CA ALA A 352 18.60 -31.34 -5.39
C ALA A 352 17.16 -31.80 -5.13
N ASP A 353 16.20 -31.05 -5.65
CA ASP A 353 14.76 -31.23 -5.44
C ASP A 353 14.13 -32.13 -6.51
N GLY A 354 14.33 -33.43 -6.36
CA GLY A 354 13.89 -34.43 -7.33
C GLY A 354 14.94 -34.70 -8.41
N ASN A 355 14.69 -35.74 -9.20
CA ASN A 355 15.55 -36.10 -10.33
C ASN A 355 15.13 -35.40 -11.62
N ILE A 356 15.17 -34.07 -11.61
CA ILE A 356 14.63 -33.22 -12.68
C ILE A 356 15.72 -32.85 -13.70
N THR A 357 15.34 -32.80 -14.98
CA THR A 357 16.18 -32.28 -16.06
C THR A 357 15.59 -30.97 -16.57
N GLY A 358 16.32 -29.87 -16.40
CA GLY A 358 15.91 -28.56 -16.90
C GLY A 358 15.89 -28.45 -18.42
N LEU A 359 15.10 -27.51 -18.93
CA LEU A 359 15.05 -27.18 -20.36
C LEU A 359 16.43 -26.77 -20.87
N GLY A 360 16.96 -27.50 -21.85
CA GLY A 360 18.30 -27.27 -22.41
C GLY A 360 19.44 -27.98 -21.68
N ASN A 361 19.17 -28.74 -20.62
CA ASN A 361 20.18 -29.57 -19.95
C ASN A 361 20.21 -30.99 -20.53
N ASN A 362 21.41 -31.54 -20.70
CA ASN A 362 21.61 -32.91 -21.19
C ASN A 362 21.53 -33.97 -20.08
N ARG A 363 21.49 -33.55 -18.81
CA ARG A 363 21.54 -34.43 -17.64
C ARG A 363 20.66 -33.89 -16.52
N PRO A 364 20.12 -34.75 -15.65
CA PRO A 364 19.41 -34.31 -14.45
C PRO A 364 20.29 -33.49 -13.50
N THR A 365 19.69 -32.52 -12.80
CA THR A 365 20.34 -31.65 -11.82
C THR A 365 21.16 -32.43 -10.77
N PRO A 366 20.69 -33.56 -10.20
CA PRO A 366 21.50 -34.35 -9.28
C PRO A 366 22.80 -34.88 -9.90
N GLN A 367 22.79 -35.28 -11.17
CA GLN A 367 23.98 -35.80 -11.86
C GLN A 367 25.00 -34.68 -12.14
N ILE A 368 24.51 -33.48 -12.46
CA ILE A 368 25.33 -32.28 -12.61
C ILE A 368 26.08 -32.02 -11.30
N ILE A 369 25.38 -31.97 -10.17
CA ILE A 369 25.98 -31.71 -8.85
C ILE A 369 26.97 -32.80 -8.46
N GLN A 370 26.66 -34.08 -8.72
CA GLN A 370 27.58 -35.19 -8.46
C GLN A 370 28.88 -35.07 -9.24
N LYS A 371 28.84 -34.61 -10.50
CA LYS A 371 30.04 -34.37 -11.32
C LYS A 371 30.89 -33.21 -10.81
N LEU A 372 30.24 -32.21 -10.21
CA LEU A 372 30.91 -31.03 -9.63
C LEU A 372 31.59 -31.33 -8.28
N MET A 373 31.21 -32.41 -7.60
CA MET A 373 31.73 -32.76 -6.29
C MET A 373 32.79 -33.86 -6.38
N ARG A 374 33.92 -33.68 -5.71
CA ARG A 374 34.90 -34.75 -5.49
C ARG A 374 34.42 -35.64 -4.34
N PRO A 375 34.08 -36.92 -4.57
CA PRO A 375 33.53 -37.78 -3.53
C PRO A 375 34.54 -38.05 -2.41
N TYR A 376 34.06 -38.18 -1.17
CA TYR A 376 34.90 -38.55 -0.03
C TYR A 376 35.48 -39.97 -0.19
N ARG A 377 34.67 -40.91 -0.71
CA ARG A 377 35.06 -42.26 -1.14
C ARG A 377 34.33 -42.61 -2.43
N SER A 378 35.02 -43.23 -3.38
CA SER A 378 34.45 -43.53 -4.71
C SER A 378 33.32 -44.56 -4.68
N ASN A 379 33.35 -45.52 -3.74
CA ASN A 379 32.44 -46.68 -3.71
C ASN A 379 31.51 -46.70 -2.49
N GLU A 380 31.16 -45.54 -1.91
CA GLU A 380 30.20 -45.53 -0.79
C GLU A 380 28.77 -45.78 -1.32
N PRO A 381 28.07 -46.83 -0.87
CA PRO A 381 26.72 -47.13 -1.36
C PRO A 381 25.72 -46.04 -0.94
N GLU A 382 24.98 -45.51 -1.93
CA GLU A 382 23.99 -44.45 -1.73
C GLU A 382 22.58 -45.03 -1.56
N GLN A 383 22.24 -45.42 -0.33
CA GLN A 383 20.89 -45.89 -0.03
C GLN A 383 19.93 -44.71 0.21
N PRO A 384 18.75 -44.70 -0.43
CA PRO A 384 17.70 -43.75 -0.07
C PRO A 384 17.28 -43.92 1.40
N LYS A 385 17.19 -42.82 2.14
CA LYS A 385 16.69 -42.79 3.52
C LYS A 385 15.40 -42.00 3.62
N SER A 386 14.44 -42.56 4.36
CA SER A 386 13.12 -41.96 4.58
C SER A 386 13.21 -40.69 5.43
N TYR A 387 12.33 -39.73 5.14
CA TYR A 387 12.10 -38.55 5.97
C TYR A 387 10.68 -37.98 5.76
N PHE A 388 10.22 -37.17 6.71
CA PHE A 388 8.92 -36.49 6.63
C PHE A 388 9.00 -35.25 5.74
N ALA A 389 8.37 -35.33 4.57
CA ALA A 389 8.27 -34.25 3.60
C ALA A 389 6.92 -33.52 3.70
N ILE A 390 6.86 -32.33 3.11
CA ILE A 390 5.57 -31.66 2.86
C ILE A 390 4.85 -32.34 1.69
N GLY A 391 3.52 -32.43 1.74
CA GLY A 391 2.72 -33.06 0.70
C GLY A 391 1.39 -33.62 1.22
N ASP A 392 0.53 -34.01 0.29
CA ASP A 392 -0.76 -34.62 0.60
C ASP A 392 -0.66 -36.16 0.55
N GLY A 393 -1.42 -36.83 1.42
CA GLY A 393 -1.47 -38.29 1.48
C GLY A 393 -0.08 -38.92 1.52
N LEU A 394 0.15 -39.90 0.65
CA LEU A 394 1.40 -40.66 0.56
C LEU A 394 2.63 -39.81 0.22
N LYS A 395 2.48 -38.62 -0.39
CA LYS A 395 3.61 -37.72 -0.71
C LYS A 395 4.34 -37.17 0.53
N GLN A 396 3.73 -37.30 1.73
CA GLN A 396 4.37 -36.98 3.02
C GLN A 396 5.55 -37.91 3.35
N HIS A 397 5.58 -39.12 2.76
CA HIS A 397 6.77 -39.97 2.77
C HIS A 397 7.65 -39.64 1.57
N ASN A 398 8.83 -39.10 1.83
CA ASN A 398 9.86 -38.97 0.80
C ASN A 398 11.14 -39.68 1.25
N MET A 399 12.04 -39.95 0.30
CA MET A 399 13.37 -40.47 0.57
C MET A 399 14.42 -39.62 -0.12
N ALA A 400 15.59 -39.51 0.49
CA ALA A 400 16.73 -38.82 -0.09
C ALA A 400 18.02 -39.64 0.06
N LYS A 401 18.94 -39.48 -0.89
CA LYS A 401 20.30 -40.03 -0.84
C LYS A 401 21.26 -38.95 -0.37
N VAL A 402 22.17 -39.30 0.53
CA VAL A 402 23.19 -38.37 1.04
C VAL A 402 24.56 -38.77 0.52
N LYS A 403 25.29 -37.84 -0.06
CA LYS A 403 26.68 -38.02 -0.49
C LYS A 403 27.54 -36.93 0.14
N ILE A 404 28.74 -37.30 0.57
CA ILE A 404 29.71 -36.36 1.13
C ILE A 404 30.98 -36.33 0.29
N GLY A 405 31.63 -35.18 0.29
CA GLY A 405 32.83 -34.96 -0.50
C GLY A 405 33.38 -33.56 -0.29
N TYR A 406 34.17 -33.13 -1.27
CA TYR A 406 34.77 -31.80 -1.30
C TYR A 406 34.40 -31.13 -2.60
N TYR A 407 34.08 -29.83 -2.51
CA TYR A 407 34.06 -28.95 -3.66
C TYR A 407 35.44 -28.30 -3.78
N GLU A 408 36.08 -28.50 -4.93
CA GLU A 408 37.45 -28.06 -5.19
C GLU A 408 37.44 -27.07 -6.35
N VAL A 409 37.92 -25.85 -6.10
CA VAL A 409 38.10 -24.81 -7.11
C VAL A 409 39.30 -23.94 -6.75
N ASP A 410 40.21 -23.77 -7.71
CA ASP A 410 41.52 -23.14 -7.49
C ASP A 410 42.20 -23.78 -6.25
N ASP A 411 42.65 -22.98 -5.29
CA ASP A 411 43.25 -23.44 -4.03
C ASP A 411 42.24 -23.72 -2.90
N HIS A 412 40.93 -23.65 -3.19
CA HIS A 412 39.88 -23.81 -2.18
C HIS A 412 39.31 -25.22 -2.18
N ARG A 413 39.34 -25.88 -1.02
CA ARG A 413 38.76 -27.21 -0.80
C ARG A 413 37.73 -27.18 0.32
N VAL A 414 36.46 -27.01 -0.04
CA VAL A 414 35.37 -26.82 0.93
C VAL A 414 34.61 -28.15 1.14
N PRO A 415 34.35 -28.57 2.39
CA PRO A 415 33.54 -29.76 2.62
C PRO A 415 32.11 -29.53 2.09
N MET A 416 31.59 -30.53 1.39
CA MET A 416 30.29 -30.50 0.75
C MET A 416 29.47 -31.73 1.13
N VAL A 417 28.24 -31.50 1.57
CA VAL A 417 27.20 -32.52 1.69
C VAL A 417 26.17 -32.28 0.60
N PHE A 418 25.89 -33.33 -0.17
CA PHE A 418 24.93 -33.34 -1.25
C PHE A 418 23.75 -34.25 -0.90
N ILE A 419 22.55 -33.70 -0.92
CA ILE A 419 21.30 -34.43 -0.71
C ILE A 419 20.52 -34.47 -2.02
N ASN A 420 20.20 -35.66 -2.49
CA ASN A 420 19.36 -35.88 -3.66
C ASN A 420 18.00 -36.43 -3.21
N LYS A 421 16.93 -35.64 -3.35
CA LYS A 421 15.57 -36.11 -3.08
C LYS A 421 15.11 -37.01 -4.22
N VAL A 422 14.70 -38.24 -3.91
CA VAL A 422 14.47 -39.29 -4.90
C VAL A 422 13.09 -39.95 -4.82
N GLY A 423 12.20 -39.52 -3.92
CA GLY A 423 10.88 -40.14 -3.79
C GLY A 423 10.92 -41.50 -3.10
N THR A 424 9.75 -42.11 -2.89
CA THR A 424 9.69 -43.53 -2.53
C THR A 424 10.00 -44.42 -3.73
N GLN A 425 10.23 -45.72 -3.51
CA GLN A 425 10.43 -46.66 -4.64
C GLN A 425 9.24 -46.68 -5.60
N LYS A 426 8.02 -46.72 -5.05
CA LYS A 426 6.77 -46.68 -5.84
C LYS A 426 6.63 -45.39 -6.64
N GLU A 427 7.07 -44.26 -6.08
CA GLU A 427 7.01 -42.97 -6.76
C GLU A 427 8.01 -42.89 -7.92
N ARG A 428 9.23 -43.39 -7.74
CA ARG A 428 10.25 -43.44 -8.81
C ARG A 428 9.81 -44.24 -10.02
N GLU A 429 9.04 -45.30 -9.80
CA GLU A 429 8.52 -46.16 -10.87
C GLU A 429 7.37 -45.49 -11.64
N ARG A 430 6.66 -44.53 -11.02
CA ARG A 430 5.44 -43.93 -11.56
C ARG A 430 5.63 -42.53 -12.12
N SER A 431 6.54 -41.73 -11.54
CA SER A 431 6.66 -40.31 -11.86
C SER A 431 8.09 -39.89 -12.20
N LYS A 432 8.22 -39.09 -13.26
CA LYS A 432 9.48 -38.43 -13.65
C LYS A 432 9.87 -37.31 -12.67
N THR A 433 8.93 -36.81 -11.87
CA THR A 433 9.17 -35.76 -10.86
C THR A 433 9.34 -36.33 -9.45
N ALA A 434 9.63 -37.62 -9.33
CA ALA A 434 9.76 -38.31 -8.05
C ALA A 434 10.69 -37.58 -7.07
N GLY A 435 10.18 -37.37 -5.85
CA GLY A 435 10.91 -36.72 -4.76
C GLY A 435 10.90 -35.19 -4.76
N ASN A 436 10.35 -34.54 -5.80
CA ASN A 436 10.19 -33.08 -5.85
C ASN A 436 9.09 -32.61 -4.88
N ARG A 437 9.41 -31.70 -3.96
CA ARG A 437 8.47 -31.06 -3.03
C ARG A 437 8.67 -29.55 -2.89
N GLY A 438 9.41 -28.94 -3.79
CA GLY A 438 9.72 -27.51 -3.78
C GLY A 438 10.84 -27.12 -2.81
N LYS A 439 11.27 -25.85 -2.97
CA LYS A 439 12.31 -25.19 -2.18
C LYS A 439 12.03 -25.24 -0.66
N ARG A 440 10.77 -25.05 -0.26
CA ARG A 440 10.33 -25.09 1.13
C ARG A 440 10.65 -26.42 1.82
N ASP A 441 10.40 -27.55 1.15
CA ASP A 441 10.76 -28.88 1.66
C ASP A 441 12.27 -29.03 1.84
N SER A 442 13.04 -28.55 0.86
CA SER A 442 14.51 -28.57 0.92
C SER A 442 15.04 -27.76 2.12
N GLN A 443 14.47 -26.58 2.39
CA GLN A 443 14.80 -25.81 3.60
C GLN A 443 14.40 -26.56 4.87
N LEU A 444 13.24 -27.21 4.89
CA LEU A 444 12.74 -27.98 6.03
C LEU A 444 13.63 -29.18 6.38
N ILE A 445 14.29 -29.83 5.40
CA ILE A 445 15.29 -30.88 5.69
C ILE A 445 16.37 -30.34 6.63
N LEU A 446 16.94 -29.16 6.32
CA LEU A 446 17.96 -28.53 7.14
C LEU A 446 17.38 -28.07 8.50
N MET A 447 16.22 -27.41 8.49
CA MET A 447 15.62 -26.83 9.69
C MET A 447 15.20 -27.90 10.71
N LYS A 448 14.53 -28.99 10.26
CA LYS A 448 14.14 -30.12 11.12
C LYS A 448 15.36 -30.83 11.69
N TRP A 449 16.36 -31.10 10.85
CA TRP A 449 17.62 -31.71 11.28
C TRP A 449 18.30 -30.90 12.38
N LEU A 450 18.43 -29.58 12.20
CA LEU A 450 19.01 -28.69 13.22
C LEU A 450 18.14 -28.62 14.49
N SER A 451 16.81 -28.64 14.36
CA SER A 451 15.88 -28.62 15.49
C SER A 451 16.01 -29.88 16.34
N HIS A 452 15.91 -31.06 15.74
CA HIS A 452 16.02 -32.32 16.47
C HIS A 452 17.39 -32.46 17.16
N ILE A 453 18.46 -31.93 16.57
CA ILE A 453 19.78 -31.88 17.21
C ILE A 453 19.82 -30.89 18.38
N CYS A 454 19.18 -29.73 18.26
CA CYS A 454 19.15 -28.74 19.34
C CYS A 454 18.34 -29.21 20.57
N TYR A 455 17.33 -30.06 20.36
CA TYR A 455 16.45 -30.57 21.41
C TYR A 455 16.71 -32.02 21.85
N ASP A 456 17.71 -32.69 21.26
CA ASP A 456 17.96 -34.14 21.44
C ASP A 456 16.68 -34.98 21.22
N ASP A 457 15.96 -34.66 20.14
CA ASP A 457 14.70 -35.29 19.77
C ASP A 457 14.92 -36.49 18.83
N ASN A 458 13.85 -37.25 18.59
CA ASN A 458 13.87 -38.41 17.70
C ASN A 458 14.16 -38.00 16.25
N MET A 459 15.14 -38.66 15.65
CA MET A 459 15.59 -38.40 14.28
C MET A 459 15.04 -39.46 13.33
N SER A 460 14.69 -39.04 12.12
CA SER A 460 14.44 -39.91 10.97
C SER A 460 15.73 -40.55 10.44
N PRO A 461 15.64 -41.59 9.60
CA PRO A 461 16.82 -42.24 9.02
C PRO A 461 17.70 -41.28 8.22
N LEU A 462 17.11 -40.31 7.52
CA LEU A 462 17.85 -39.29 6.76
C LEU A 462 18.63 -38.37 7.68
N GLU A 463 18.00 -37.88 8.76
CA GLU A 463 18.62 -36.96 9.71
C GLU A 463 19.79 -37.60 10.45
N PHE A 464 19.65 -38.86 10.83
CA PHE A 464 20.73 -39.64 11.40
C PHE A 464 21.89 -39.84 10.42
N GLU A 465 21.60 -40.20 9.16
CA GLU A 465 22.64 -40.32 8.14
C GLU A 465 23.37 -38.99 7.88
N LEU A 466 22.63 -37.88 7.84
CA LEU A 466 23.22 -36.53 7.74
C LEU A 466 24.16 -36.25 8.91
N PHE A 467 23.74 -36.56 10.14
CA PHE A 467 24.58 -36.37 11.32
C PHE A 467 25.91 -37.11 11.18
N VAL A 468 25.85 -38.43 10.90
CA VAL A 468 27.03 -39.30 10.81
C VAL A 468 27.94 -38.85 9.68
N LYS A 469 27.39 -38.57 8.49
CA LYS A 469 28.18 -38.20 7.32
C LYS A 469 28.80 -36.80 7.45
N VAL A 470 28.07 -35.81 7.96
CA VAL A 470 28.62 -34.47 8.20
C VAL A 470 29.74 -34.51 9.24
N TYR A 471 29.56 -35.23 10.34
CA TYR A 471 30.60 -35.41 11.35
C TYR A 471 31.82 -36.16 10.79
N LYS A 472 31.60 -37.21 9.99
CA LYS A 472 32.66 -37.99 9.34
C LYS A 472 33.53 -37.12 8.42
N LEU A 473 32.90 -36.24 7.63
CA LEU A 473 33.56 -35.33 6.69
C LEU A 473 34.28 -34.17 7.39
N THR A 474 33.59 -33.47 8.29
CA THR A 474 34.08 -32.19 8.83
C THR A 474 34.78 -32.32 10.18
N LYS A 475 34.56 -33.43 10.91
CA LYS A 475 34.94 -33.60 12.33
C LYS A 475 34.31 -32.56 13.27
N VAL A 476 33.28 -31.87 12.79
CA VAL A 476 32.51 -30.88 13.54
C VAL A 476 31.10 -31.45 13.72
N THR A 477 30.64 -31.53 14.96
CA THR A 477 29.28 -31.96 15.25
C THR A 477 28.29 -30.88 14.80
N PRO A 478 27.11 -31.24 14.26
CA PRO A 478 26.18 -30.25 13.69
C PRO A 478 25.67 -29.19 14.69
N ASP A 479 25.69 -29.48 15.99
CA ASP A 479 25.36 -28.50 17.03
C ASP A 479 26.36 -27.32 17.08
N LYS A 480 27.56 -27.43 16.51
CA LYS A 480 28.53 -26.33 16.50
C LYS A 480 28.26 -25.28 15.43
N TYR A 481 27.39 -25.56 14.47
CA TYR A 481 26.99 -24.57 13.47
C TYR A 481 26.06 -23.54 14.09
N GLU A 482 26.30 -22.26 13.80
CA GLU A 482 25.57 -21.15 14.42
C GLU A 482 24.76 -20.32 13.42
N LEU A 483 25.18 -20.30 12.15
CA LEU A 483 24.58 -19.48 11.10
C LEU A 483 24.31 -20.32 9.83
N VAL A 484 23.23 -20.01 9.13
CA VAL A 484 22.91 -20.57 7.81
C VAL A 484 22.82 -19.42 6.82
N LEU A 485 23.61 -19.46 5.75
CA LEU A 485 23.39 -18.63 4.57
C LEU A 485 22.56 -19.44 3.57
N MET A 486 21.41 -18.93 3.17
CA MET A 486 20.59 -19.50 2.10
C MET A 486 20.84 -18.73 0.81
N VAL A 487 21.17 -19.47 -0.25
CA VAL A 487 21.52 -18.93 -1.56
C VAL A 487 20.80 -19.70 -2.66
N ASP A 488 20.20 -18.99 -3.60
CA ASP A 488 19.62 -19.62 -4.79
C ASP A 488 20.74 -20.13 -5.72
N SER A 489 20.49 -21.21 -6.46
CA SER A 489 21.54 -21.88 -7.25
C SER A 489 21.99 -21.12 -8.51
N ASP A 490 21.42 -19.93 -8.76
CA ASP A 490 21.71 -18.98 -9.83
C ASP A 490 22.33 -17.66 -9.32
N THR A 491 22.84 -17.66 -8.09
CA THR A 491 23.35 -16.47 -7.42
C THR A 491 24.86 -16.53 -7.20
N ARG A 492 25.58 -15.57 -7.79
CA ARG A 492 27.01 -15.35 -7.59
C ARG A 492 27.27 -14.45 -6.39
N VAL A 493 28.04 -14.91 -5.40
CA VAL A 493 28.37 -14.15 -4.18
C VAL A 493 29.72 -13.44 -4.31
N ASP A 494 29.82 -12.16 -3.92
CA ASP A 494 31.12 -11.46 -3.92
C ASP A 494 32.04 -11.99 -2.81
N PRO A 495 33.37 -12.01 -3.02
CA PRO A 495 34.31 -12.70 -2.13
C PRO A 495 34.22 -12.31 -0.66
N ASP A 496 33.96 -11.04 -0.34
CA ASP A 496 33.93 -10.51 1.02
C ASP A 496 32.52 -10.45 1.64
N SER A 497 31.51 -10.97 0.96
CA SER A 497 30.12 -10.85 1.41
C SER A 497 29.81 -11.75 2.59
N VAL A 498 30.29 -12.99 2.56
CA VAL A 498 30.08 -13.96 3.65
C VAL A 498 30.73 -13.48 4.94
N SER A 499 31.99 -13.00 4.89
CA SER A 499 32.68 -12.49 6.07
C SER A 499 32.01 -11.24 6.65
N ARG A 500 31.50 -10.33 5.81
CA ARG A 500 30.71 -9.17 6.25
C ARG A 500 29.41 -9.58 6.94
N MET A 501 28.68 -10.55 6.38
CA MET A 501 27.43 -11.06 6.94
C MET A 501 27.67 -11.75 8.28
N VAL A 502 28.64 -12.66 8.37
CA VAL A 502 29.00 -13.31 9.64
C VAL A 502 29.41 -12.28 10.68
N SER A 503 30.26 -11.33 10.32
CA SER A 503 30.73 -10.30 11.23
C SER A 503 29.59 -9.40 11.73
N ALA A 504 28.59 -9.09 10.90
CA ALA A 504 27.39 -8.37 11.32
C ALA A 504 26.54 -9.20 12.31
N MET A 505 26.39 -10.51 12.09
CA MET A 505 25.71 -11.41 13.03
C MET A 505 26.47 -11.48 14.37
N GLU A 506 27.78 -11.71 14.36
CA GLU A 506 28.55 -11.91 15.60
C GLU A 506 28.68 -10.65 16.47
N ARG A 507 28.63 -9.45 15.86
CA ARG A 507 28.70 -8.17 16.59
C ARG A 507 27.42 -7.86 17.38
N ASP A 508 26.27 -8.36 16.95
CA ASP A 508 24.98 -8.10 17.58
C ASP A 508 24.18 -9.41 17.76
N PRO A 509 24.17 -9.97 18.99
CA PRO A 509 23.40 -11.16 19.32
C PRO A 509 21.88 -11.02 19.12
N GLU A 510 21.34 -9.79 19.09
CA GLU A 510 19.92 -9.53 18.86
C GLU A 510 19.54 -9.70 17.38
N VAL A 511 20.51 -9.77 16.47
CA VAL A 511 20.26 -10.01 15.05
C VAL A 511 19.98 -11.50 14.83
N MET A 512 18.74 -11.81 14.48
CA MET A 512 18.30 -13.17 14.16
C MET A 512 18.40 -13.50 12.66
N GLY A 513 18.41 -12.48 11.80
CA GLY A 513 18.60 -12.67 10.37
C GLY A 513 19.01 -11.38 9.67
N LEU A 514 19.67 -11.54 8.53
CA LEU A 514 20.09 -10.42 7.70
C LEU A 514 20.13 -10.79 6.22
N CYS A 515 20.15 -9.77 5.37
CA CYS A 515 20.37 -9.93 3.93
C CYS A 515 21.39 -8.95 3.39
N GLY A 516 22.02 -9.34 2.28
CA GLY A 516 22.90 -8.47 1.50
C GLY A 516 22.17 -7.78 0.35
N GLU A 517 22.92 -6.96 -0.37
CA GLU A 517 22.49 -6.30 -1.60
C GLU A 517 22.50 -7.28 -2.77
N THR A 518 21.34 -7.45 -3.43
CA THR A 518 21.22 -8.29 -4.62
C THR A 518 21.29 -7.44 -5.87
N LYS A 519 22.36 -7.59 -6.65
CA LYS A 519 22.55 -6.86 -7.91
C LYS A 519 22.20 -7.74 -9.11
N ILE A 520 21.75 -7.11 -10.19
CA ILE A 520 21.50 -7.81 -11.45
C ILE A 520 22.84 -8.01 -12.19
N ALA A 521 23.09 -9.21 -12.71
CA ALA A 521 24.26 -9.52 -13.53
C ALA A 521 24.08 -9.07 -14.99
N ASN A 522 22.93 -9.38 -15.60
CA ASN A 522 22.62 -9.17 -17.03
C ASN A 522 21.91 -7.83 -17.33
N LYS A 523 22.31 -6.73 -16.67
CA LYS A 523 21.62 -5.40 -16.66
C LYS A 523 21.35 -4.77 -18.02
N THR A 524 22.17 -5.06 -19.01
CA THR A 524 22.16 -4.36 -20.31
C THR A 524 21.73 -5.26 -21.47
N LYS A 525 21.38 -6.52 -21.22
CA LYS A 525 21.20 -7.54 -22.26
C LYS A 525 20.02 -7.22 -23.19
N ASN A 526 18.90 -6.77 -22.64
CA ASN A 526 17.73 -6.33 -23.41
C ASN A 526 16.88 -5.32 -22.63
N TRP A 527 15.80 -4.81 -23.25
CA TRP A 527 14.93 -3.82 -22.61
C TRP A 527 14.27 -4.33 -21.32
N VAL A 528 13.92 -5.61 -21.22
CA VAL A 528 13.32 -6.24 -20.03
C VAL A 528 14.31 -6.23 -18.85
N THR A 529 15.55 -6.62 -19.07
CA THR A 529 16.63 -6.59 -18.06
C THR A 529 17.01 -5.17 -17.64
N LYS A 530 17.01 -4.21 -18.60
CA LYS A 530 17.28 -2.79 -18.34
C LYS A 530 16.25 -2.22 -17.37
N ILE A 531 14.96 -2.43 -17.65
CA ILE A 531 13.88 -1.94 -16.80
C ILE A 531 14.03 -2.46 -15.36
N GLN A 532 14.29 -3.76 -15.19
CA GLN A 532 14.52 -4.37 -13.87
C GLN A 532 15.76 -3.81 -13.15
N SER A 533 16.82 -3.48 -13.90
CA SER A 533 18.01 -2.85 -13.32
C SER A 533 17.74 -1.46 -12.78
N PHE A 534 16.85 -0.69 -13.41
CA PHE A 534 16.48 0.60 -12.86
C PHE A 534 15.63 0.43 -11.60
N GLU A 535 14.65 -0.46 -11.61
CA GLU A 535 13.85 -0.79 -10.43
C GLU A 535 14.73 -1.16 -9.22
N SER A 536 15.78 -1.97 -9.42
CA SER A 536 16.69 -2.36 -8.32
C SER A 536 17.42 -1.18 -7.65
N ILE A 537 17.55 -0.03 -8.32
CA ILE A 537 18.15 1.20 -7.73
C ILE A 537 17.18 1.84 -6.72
N PHE A 538 15.89 1.62 -6.91
CA PHE A 538 14.80 2.28 -6.20
C PHE A 538 14.04 1.33 -5.26
N GLY A 539 14.18 0.02 -5.45
CA GLY A 539 13.51 -1.01 -4.66
C GLY A 539 13.89 -0.97 -3.18
N GLY A 540 12.91 -1.29 -2.32
CA GLY A 540 13.11 -1.47 -0.88
C GLY A 540 13.04 -2.94 -0.49
N VAL A 541 13.77 -3.33 0.56
CA VAL A 541 13.74 -4.68 1.12
C VAL A 541 12.75 -4.70 2.29
N THR A 542 11.64 -5.43 2.15
CA THR A 542 10.58 -5.54 3.17
C THR A 542 10.63 -6.86 3.95
N CYS A 543 11.45 -7.80 3.51
CA CYS A 543 11.64 -9.13 4.10
C CYS A 543 13.03 -9.65 3.71
N LEU A 544 13.51 -10.72 4.37
CA LEU A 544 14.75 -11.36 3.92
C LEU A 544 14.47 -12.14 2.62
N PRO A 545 15.19 -11.84 1.51
CA PRO A 545 14.97 -12.52 0.24
C PRO A 545 15.58 -13.92 0.25
N GLY A 546 14.90 -14.88 -0.38
CA GLY A 546 15.36 -16.27 -0.47
C GLY A 546 16.66 -16.51 -1.22
N CYS A 547 17.14 -15.54 -2.00
CA CYS A 547 18.31 -15.69 -2.86
C CYS A 547 19.64 -15.40 -2.16
N PHE A 548 19.63 -14.60 -1.08
CA PHE A 548 20.86 -14.18 -0.40
C PHE A 548 20.59 -13.63 1.01
N CYS A 549 20.25 -14.53 1.94
CA CYS A 549 19.96 -14.20 3.32
C CYS A 549 20.69 -15.13 4.30
N MET A 550 21.05 -14.60 5.47
CA MET A 550 21.68 -15.35 6.54
C MET A 550 20.79 -15.33 7.78
N TYR A 551 20.58 -16.51 8.36
CA TYR A 551 19.78 -16.71 9.55
C TYR A 551 20.64 -17.26 10.69
N ARG A 552 20.28 -16.88 11.91
CA ARG A 552 20.84 -17.47 13.11
C ARG A 552 20.14 -18.78 13.44
N ILE A 553 20.90 -19.84 13.68
CA ILE A 553 20.36 -21.14 14.08
C ILE A 553 19.87 -21.07 15.53
N LYS A 554 20.67 -20.47 16.41
CA LYS A 554 20.42 -20.40 17.86
C LYS A 554 21.11 -19.21 18.53
N VAL A 555 20.54 -18.75 19.64
CA VAL A 555 21.07 -17.70 20.52
C VAL A 555 21.29 -18.26 21.93
N LYS A 556 22.18 -17.64 22.70
CA LYS A 556 22.25 -17.89 24.15
C LYS A 556 20.98 -17.33 24.79
N ALA A 557 20.32 -18.09 25.65
CA ALA A 557 19.10 -17.64 26.30
C ALA A 557 19.42 -16.46 27.25
N PRO A 558 18.53 -15.44 27.32
CA PRO A 558 18.79 -14.25 28.15
C PRO A 558 18.93 -14.57 29.65
N LYS A 559 18.14 -15.55 30.14
CA LYS A 559 18.06 -15.90 31.57
C LYS A 559 19.09 -16.95 32.01
N ASP A 560 19.55 -17.80 31.10
CA ASP A 560 20.57 -18.80 31.37
C ASP A 560 21.55 -18.88 30.19
N LYS A 561 22.76 -18.37 30.40
CA LYS A 561 23.82 -18.36 29.38
C LYS A 561 24.32 -19.77 29.02
N LYS A 562 23.98 -20.81 29.79
CA LYS A 562 24.27 -22.21 29.47
C LYS A 562 23.23 -22.81 28.50
N PHE A 563 22.01 -22.27 28.47
CA PHE A 563 20.95 -22.74 27.58
C PHE A 563 20.98 -22.01 26.24
N MET A 564 20.92 -22.75 25.13
CA MET A 564 20.83 -22.19 23.78
C MET A 564 19.38 -22.25 23.31
N ALA A 565 18.76 -21.11 23.05
CA ALA A 565 17.43 -21.04 22.47
C ALA A 565 17.55 -21.09 20.92
N PRO A 566 16.93 -22.07 20.24
CA PRO A 566 16.94 -22.12 18.78
C PRO A 566 16.03 -21.04 18.20
N ILE A 567 16.52 -20.41 17.13
CA ILE A 567 15.84 -19.33 16.41
C ILE A 567 15.28 -19.87 15.10
N LEU A 568 16.12 -20.08 14.07
CA LEU A 568 15.67 -20.73 12.83
C LEU A 568 15.16 -22.17 13.09
N ALA A 569 15.79 -22.87 14.03
CA ALA A 569 15.47 -24.25 14.39
C ALA A 569 14.36 -24.35 15.46
N ASN A 570 13.53 -23.32 15.62
CA ASN A 570 12.45 -23.33 16.61
C ASN A 570 11.29 -24.24 16.17
N PRO A 571 10.76 -25.15 17.01
CA PRO A 571 9.74 -26.12 16.61
C PRO A 571 8.41 -25.47 16.19
N GLU A 572 8.03 -24.33 16.79
CA GLU A 572 6.81 -23.62 16.40
C GLU A 572 6.93 -22.99 15.01
N ILE A 573 8.11 -22.44 14.69
CA ILE A 573 8.39 -21.90 13.35
C ILE A 573 8.37 -23.05 12.33
N ILE A 574 9.04 -24.15 12.64
CA ILE A 574 9.09 -25.33 11.76
C ILE A 574 7.69 -25.90 11.54
N SER A 575 6.90 -26.08 12.60
CA SER A 575 5.53 -26.62 12.51
C SER A 575 4.62 -25.74 11.63
N ALA A 576 4.68 -24.42 11.80
CA ALA A 576 3.94 -23.50 10.94
C ALA A 576 4.44 -23.50 9.49
N TYR A 577 5.77 -23.57 9.29
CA TYR A 577 6.39 -23.59 7.97
C TYR A 577 6.16 -24.90 7.22
N SER A 578 6.02 -26.02 7.94
CA SER A 578 5.74 -27.35 7.40
C SER A 578 4.25 -27.67 7.23
N SER A 579 3.35 -26.69 7.37
CA SER A 579 1.91 -26.94 7.20
C SER A 579 1.59 -27.45 5.79
N ASN A 580 0.83 -28.54 5.73
CA ASN A 580 0.30 -29.15 4.49
C ASN A 580 -1.12 -28.68 4.17
N THR A 581 -1.90 -28.24 5.16
CA THR A 581 -3.27 -27.75 4.96
C THR A 581 -3.28 -26.34 4.38
N MET A 582 -3.56 -26.24 3.08
CA MET A 582 -3.72 -24.97 2.37
C MET A 582 -5.10 -24.87 1.75
N GLU A 583 -6.10 -24.64 2.59
CA GLU A 583 -7.49 -24.58 2.15
C GLU A 583 -7.80 -23.23 1.50
N THR A 584 -7.17 -22.16 1.98
CA THR A 584 -7.40 -20.79 1.52
C THR A 584 -6.38 -20.33 0.48
N LEU A 585 -6.81 -19.43 -0.41
CA LEU A 585 -5.91 -18.79 -1.38
C LEU A 585 -4.80 -17.99 -0.67
N HIS A 586 -5.13 -17.39 0.48
CA HIS A 586 -4.19 -16.70 1.34
C HIS A 586 -3.04 -17.61 1.80
N GLN A 587 -3.35 -18.78 2.37
CA GLN A 587 -2.34 -19.74 2.81
C GLN A 587 -1.48 -20.25 1.65
N LYS A 588 -2.08 -20.51 0.48
CA LYS A 588 -1.34 -20.95 -0.71
C LYS A 588 -0.33 -19.89 -1.18
N ASN A 589 -0.72 -18.62 -1.21
CA ASN A 589 0.19 -17.53 -1.58
C ASN A 589 1.35 -17.36 -0.59
N LEU A 590 1.12 -17.59 0.71
CA LEU A 590 2.17 -17.54 1.72
C LEU A 590 3.15 -18.71 1.60
N LEU A 591 2.64 -19.93 1.48
CA LEU A 591 3.44 -21.15 1.66
C LEU A 591 3.98 -21.76 0.35
N LEU A 592 3.38 -21.46 -0.82
CA LEU A 592 3.81 -21.98 -2.12
C LEU A 592 4.51 -20.92 -2.99
N LEU A 593 4.18 -19.64 -2.82
CA LEU A 593 4.65 -18.55 -3.68
C LEU A 593 5.58 -17.57 -2.94
N GLY A 594 5.44 -17.45 -1.62
CA GLY A 594 6.14 -16.47 -0.79
C GLY A 594 6.85 -17.06 0.41
N GLU A 595 7.29 -18.32 0.32
CA GLU A 595 7.76 -19.12 1.46
C GLU A 595 8.89 -18.42 2.23
N ASP A 596 9.86 -17.83 1.53
CA ASP A 596 10.97 -17.08 2.15
C ASP A 596 10.48 -15.82 2.90
N ARG A 597 9.47 -15.13 2.35
CA ARG A 597 8.84 -13.96 3.00
C ARG A 597 8.08 -14.40 4.25
N TYR A 598 7.34 -15.50 4.13
CA TYR A 598 6.56 -16.04 5.22
C TYR A 598 7.44 -16.54 6.37
N LEU A 599 8.59 -17.17 6.07
CA LEU A 599 9.58 -17.55 7.07
C LEU A 599 10.06 -16.33 7.88
N THR A 600 10.35 -15.22 7.21
CA THR A 600 10.70 -13.95 7.89
C THR A 600 9.58 -13.49 8.83
N THR A 601 8.33 -13.55 8.37
CA THR A 601 7.15 -13.17 9.15
C THR A 601 6.95 -14.08 10.37
N LEU A 602 7.13 -15.39 10.22
CA LEU A 602 7.06 -16.36 11.33
C LEU A 602 8.13 -16.07 12.40
N MET A 603 9.36 -15.75 11.98
CA MET A 603 10.45 -15.39 12.89
C MET A 603 10.15 -14.09 13.66
N LEU A 604 9.68 -13.04 12.98
CA LEU A 604 9.29 -11.78 13.60
C LEU A 604 8.14 -11.94 14.59
N ARG A 605 7.16 -12.80 14.26
CA ARG A 605 6.04 -13.12 15.17
C ARG A 605 6.49 -13.87 16.42
N LYS A 606 7.42 -14.82 16.27
CA LYS A 606 7.92 -15.62 17.39
C LYS A 606 8.88 -14.83 18.28
N PHE A 607 9.73 -14.00 17.69
CA PHE A 607 10.78 -13.26 18.36
C PHE A 607 10.69 -11.75 18.07
N PRO A 608 9.64 -11.05 18.54
CA PRO A 608 9.41 -9.65 18.21
C PRO A 608 10.48 -8.69 18.76
N THR A 609 11.25 -9.12 19.76
CA THR A 609 12.35 -8.34 20.34
C THR A 609 13.67 -8.47 19.59
N LEU A 610 13.79 -9.46 18.70
CA LEU A 610 14.98 -9.67 17.87
C LEU A 610 14.88 -8.89 16.56
N LYS A 611 16.02 -8.59 15.95
CA LYS A 611 16.12 -7.69 14.79
C LYS A 611 16.44 -8.45 13.52
N MET A 612 15.86 -7.96 12.43
CA MET A 612 16.31 -8.25 11.06
C MET A 612 17.07 -7.03 10.54
N ILE A 613 18.22 -7.24 9.88
CA ILE A 613 19.04 -6.12 9.35
C ILE A 613 19.41 -6.32 7.88
N TYR A 614 19.82 -5.23 7.24
CA TYR A 614 20.32 -5.22 5.88
C TYR A 614 21.78 -4.77 5.84
N VAL A 615 22.63 -5.53 5.14
CA VAL A 615 24.08 -5.32 5.05
C VAL A 615 24.46 -4.90 3.63
N PRO A 616 24.45 -3.59 3.31
CA PRO A 616 24.55 -3.09 1.93
C PRO A 616 25.86 -3.42 1.20
N LYS A 617 26.96 -3.67 1.93
CA LYS A 617 28.25 -4.03 1.32
C LYS A 617 28.44 -5.53 1.12
N ALA A 618 27.56 -6.38 1.65
CA ALA A 618 27.54 -7.79 1.30
C ALA A 618 26.75 -7.91 -0.01
N ILE A 619 27.40 -8.21 -1.12
CA ILE A 619 26.82 -8.12 -2.46
C ILE A 619 26.73 -9.52 -3.07
N CYS A 620 25.59 -9.85 -3.64
CA CYS A 620 25.45 -10.94 -4.58
C CYS A 620 24.98 -10.43 -5.95
N ARG A 621 25.14 -11.27 -6.98
CA ARG A 621 24.67 -11.02 -8.34
C ARG A 621 23.85 -12.20 -8.84
N THR A 622 22.65 -11.92 -9.32
CA THR A 622 21.75 -12.93 -9.91
C THR A 622 21.37 -12.51 -11.33
N GLU A 623 20.99 -13.48 -12.16
CA GLU A 623 20.47 -13.24 -13.51
C GLU A 623 18.96 -13.03 -13.45
N VAL A 624 18.46 -11.95 -14.06
CA VAL A 624 17.02 -11.69 -14.12
C VAL A 624 16.41 -12.19 -15.44
N PRO A 625 15.09 -12.46 -15.48
CA PRO A 625 14.42 -12.92 -16.69
C PRO A 625 14.65 -11.99 -17.87
N GLU A 626 15.00 -12.59 -19.01
CA GLU A 626 15.26 -11.86 -20.25
C GLU A 626 14.01 -11.68 -21.10
N LYS A 627 13.06 -12.62 -21.02
CA LYS A 627 11.81 -12.55 -21.77
C LYS A 627 10.73 -11.89 -20.91
N PHE A 628 9.93 -11.03 -21.53
CA PHE A 628 8.86 -10.32 -20.82
C PHE A 628 7.83 -11.28 -20.21
N ARG A 629 7.51 -12.40 -20.87
CA ARG A 629 6.60 -13.43 -20.35
C ARG A 629 7.10 -14.05 -19.03
N ASP A 630 8.39 -14.31 -18.95
CA ASP A 630 9.01 -14.88 -17.76
C ASP A 630 9.01 -13.84 -16.63
N LEU A 631 9.27 -12.57 -16.96
CA LEU A 631 9.11 -11.44 -16.04
C LEU A 631 7.67 -11.30 -15.52
N LEU A 632 6.65 -11.38 -16.39
CA LEU A 632 5.23 -11.34 -15.97
C LEU A 632 4.91 -12.42 -14.95
N THR A 633 5.43 -13.63 -15.19
CA THR A 633 5.18 -14.80 -14.34
C THR A 633 5.88 -14.67 -12.99
N GLN A 634 7.13 -14.19 -12.99
CA GLN A 634 7.87 -13.87 -11.77
C GLN A 634 7.16 -12.78 -10.95
N ARG A 635 6.71 -11.70 -11.59
CA ARG A 635 6.08 -10.57 -10.90
C ARG A 635 4.72 -10.89 -10.34
N ARG A 636 3.93 -11.73 -11.02
CA ARG A 636 2.70 -12.29 -10.45
C ARG A 636 2.99 -13.00 -9.12
N ARG A 637 3.97 -13.91 -9.08
CA ARG A 637 4.37 -14.62 -7.85
C ARG A 637 4.76 -13.64 -6.74
N TRP A 638 5.57 -12.63 -7.08
CA TRP A 638 6.06 -11.66 -6.10
C TRP A 638 4.97 -10.72 -5.58
N ILE A 639 4.11 -10.19 -6.46
CA ILE A 639 3.03 -9.28 -6.08
C ILE A 639 2.02 -10.02 -5.19
N ASN A 640 1.57 -11.21 -5.60
CA ASN A 640 0.55 -11.95 -4.85
C ASN A 640 1.06 -12.35 -3.46
N SER A 641 2.28 -12.91 -3.39
CA SER A 641 2.88 -13.25 -2.09
C SER A 641 3.14 -12.03 -1.21
N THR A 642 3.48 -10.87 -1.80
CA THR A 642 3.71 -9.63 -1.04
C THR A 642 2.42 -9.15 -0.38
N ILE A 643 1.29 -9.13 -1.09
CA ILE A 643 0.01 -8.69 -0.54
C ILE A 643 -0.38 -9.56 0.67
N HIS A 644 -0.31 -10.88 0.52
CA HIS A 644 -0.66 -11.80 1.59
C HIS A 644 0.32 -11.73 2.77
N ASN A 645 1.61 -11.61 2.51
CA ASN A 645 2.60 -11.46 3.57
C ASN A 645 2.46 -10.14 4.31
N LEU A 646 2.08 -9.04 3.64
CA LEU A 646 1.77 -7.76 4.29
C LEU A 646 0.57 -7.86 5.23
N MET A 647 -0.47 -8.61 4.85
CA MET A 647 -1.61 -8.87 5.74
C MET A 647 -1.16 -9.57 7.04
N GLU A 648 -0.30 -10.59 6.94
CA GLU A 648 0.27 -11.24 8.13
C GLU A 648 1.19 -10.30 8.92
N LEU A 649 1.97 -9.45 8.24
CA LEU A 649 2.90 -8.52 8.88
C LEU A 649 2.17 -7.46 9.72
N ILE A 650 0.98 -7.01 9.28
CA ILE A 650 0.11 -6.09 10.04
C ILE A 650 -0.28 -6.69 11.41
N LEU A 651 -0.43 -8.02 11.47
CA LEU A 651 -0.80 -8.74 12.68
C LEU A 651 0.39 -9.02 13.61
N VAL A 652 1.63 -8.75 13.19
CA VAL A 652 2.80 -8.98 14.03
C VAL A 652 2.90 -7.91 15.12
N PRO A 653 2.94 -8.30 16.41
CA PRO A 653 3.07 -7.36 17.52
C PRO A 653 4.33 -6.50 17.38
N GLN A 654 4.24 -5.23 17.79
CA GLN A 654 5.36 -4.27 17.85
C GLN A 654 5.92 -3.79 16.50
N LEU A 655 5.57 -4.39 15.35
CA LEU A 655 5.91 -3.86 14.02
C LEU A 655 5.05 -2.64 13.65
N CYS A 656 3.74 -2.71 13.94
CA CYS A 656 2.85 -1.56 13.94
C CYS A 656 2.80 -0.92 15.33
N GLY A 657 3.87 -0.28 15.79
CA GLY A 657 3.83 0.49 17.04
C GLY A 657 2.68 1.52 16.98
N LYS A 658 1.65 1.37 17.84
CA LYS A 658 0.47 2.24 18.11
C LYS A 658 -0.25 2.94 16.92
N SER A 659 0.16 2.79 15.67
CA SER A 659 -0.37 3.53 14.53
C SER A 659 -0.13 2.74 13.23
N VAL A 660 -1.22 2.21 12.66
CA VAL A 660 -1.27 1.51 11.35
C VAL A 660 -0.80 2.39 10.18
N SER A 661 -0.65 3.70 10.41
CA SER A 661 -0.19 4.68 9.44
C SER A 661 1.29 4.53 9.06
N LEU A 662 2.17 4.01 9.92
CA LEU A 662 3.62 4.07 9.67
C LEU A 662 4.09 3.18 8.49
N PRO A 663 3.66 1.93 8.29
CA PRO A 663 4.09 1.10 7.15
C PRO A 663 3.48 1.57 5.81
N LEU A 664 2.21 1.99 5.79
CA LEU A 664 1.55 2.58 4.63
C LEU A 664 2.18 3.93 4.25
N LEU A 665 2.52 4.75 5.26
CA LEU A 665 3.31 5.96 5.10
C LEU A 665 4.69 5.61 4.55
N LEU A 666 5.39 4.60 5.06
CA LEU A 666 6.71 4.16 4.57
C LEU A 666 6.69 3.69 3.12
N ILE A 667 5.62 3.02 2.66
CA ILE A 667 5.43 2.64 1.25
C ILE A 667 5.18 3.89 0.39
N ALA A 668 4.32 4.81 0.83
CA ALA A 668 4.14 6.09 0.14
C ALA A 668 5.41 6.95 0.18
N VAL A 669 6.23 6.82 1.22
CA VAL A 669 7.56 7.43 1.39
C VAL A 669 8.53 6.87 0.39
N THR A 670 8.63 5.55 0.23
CA THR A 670 9.56 4.94 -0.72
C THR A 670 9.22 5.36 -2.15
N TYR A 671 7.97 5.22 -2.61
CA TYR A 671 7.62 5.62 -3.99
C TYR A 671 7.83 7.12 -4.26
N PHE A 672 7.58 7.99 -3.27
CA PHE A 672 7.83 9.42 -3.42
C PHE A 672 9.32 9.79 -3.37
N LEU A 673 10.10 9.11 -2.50
CA LEU A 673 11.55 9.29 -2.37
C LEU A 673 12.28 8.85 -3.66
N GLN A 674 11.75 7.86 -4.38
CA GLN A 674 12.27 7.43 -5.68
C GLN A 674 12.17 8.54 -6.74
N ILE A 675 11.05 9.27 -6.79
CA ILE A 675 10.87 10.41 -7.70
C ILE A 675 11.81 11.57 -7.31
N PHE A 676 11.96 11.82 -6.01
CA PHE A 676 12.77 12.94 -5.49
C PHE A 676 14.28 12.72 -5.59
N LEU A 677 14.77 11.49 -5.34
CA LEU A 677 16.19 11.13 -5.49
C LEU A 677 16.63 11.14 -6.97
N VAL A 678 15.73 10.83 -7.90
CA VAL A 678 15.97 10.95 -9.34
C VAL A 678 16.13 12.41 -9.78
N ALA A 679 15.35 13.32 -9.20
CA ALA A 679 15.47 14.76 -9.51
C ALA A 679 16.80 15.37 -9.05
N PHE A 680 17.43 14.82 -8.00
CA PHE A 680 18.63 15.41 -7.36
C PHE A 680 19.93 14.58 -7.49
N THR A 681 19.90 13.39 -8.11
CA THR A 681 21.12 12.61 -8.32
C THR A 681 21.95 13.25 -9.42
N LYS A 682 23.09 13.86 -9.02
CA LYS A 682 24.11 14.55 -9.83
C LYS A 682 23.95 14.28 -11.33
N PHE A 683 23.69 15.33 -12.13
CA PHE A 683 23.55 15.43 -13.59
C PHE A 683 24.57 14.61 -14.42
N LYS A 684 24.69 13.30 -14.20
CA LYS A 684 25.35 12.36 -15.08
C LYS A 684 24.30 11.96 -16.09
N LEU A 685 24.55 12.27 -17.35
CA LEU A 685 23.73 11.89 -18.51
C LEU A 685 23.26 10.43 -18.47
N THR A 686 24.05 9.53 -17.87
CA THR A 686 23.68 8.13 -17.64
C THR A 686 22.39 7.99 -16.83
N TYR A 687 22.22 8.70 -15.70
CA TYR A 687 21.01 8.59 -14.87
C TYR A 687 19.78 9.20 -15.54
N VAL A 688 19.94 10.29 -16.29
CA VAL A 688 18.86 10.91 -17.08
C VAL A 688 18.36 9.97 -18.18
N LYS A 689 19.26 9.29 -18.91
CA LYS A 689 18.88 8.28 -19.90
C LYS A 689 18.10 7.12 -19.26
N TRP A 690 18.53 6.67 -18.09
CA TRP A 690 17.84 5.62 -17.34
C TRP A 690 16.48 6.07 -16.77
N MET A 691 16.33 7.35 -16.40
CA MET A 691 15.07 7.95 -15.95
C MET A 691 14.00 7.95 -17.05
N ILE A 692 14.36 8.28 -18.29
CA ILE A 692 13.41 8.25 -19.43
C ILE A 692 12.87 6.84 -19.65
N ILE A 693 13.74 5.82 -19.58
CA ILE A 693 13.34 4.41 -19.68
C ILE A 693 12.33 4.06 -18.56
N PHE A 694 12.54 4.56 -17.35
CA PHE A 694 11.65 4.32 -16.22
C PHE A 694 10.28 4.99 -16.36
N ILE A 695 10.23 6.26 -16.78
CA ILE A 695 8.96 6.97 -17.01
C ILE A 695 8.13 6.21 -18.04
N ILE A 696 8.75 5.76 -19.14
CA ILE A 696 8.08 4.94 -20.17
C ILE A 696 7.63 3.59 -19.61
N ALA A 697 8.42 2.98 -18.71
CA ALA A 697 8.08 1.71 -18.08
C ALA A 697 7.06 1.85 -16.92
N THR A 698 6.79 3.07 -16.43
CA THR A 698 5.95 3.32 -15.24
C THR A 698 4.51 2.81 -15.42
N PRO A 699 3.83 3.00 -16.57
CA PRO A 699 2.52 2.40 -16.80
C PRO A 699 2.57 0.86 -16.78
N ILE A 700 3.66 0.26 -17.26
CA ILE A 700 3.82 -1.19 -17.22
C ILE A 700 3.92 -1.65 -15.75
N TRP A 701 4.74 -0.97 -14.93
CA TRP A 701 4.95 -1.31 -13.52
C TRP A 701 3.77 -1.07 -12.61
N ASN A 702 3.10 0.07 -12.76
CA ASN A 702 2.05 0.50 -11.83
C ASN A 702 0.65 0.07 -12.29
N PHE A 703 0.49 -0.28 -13.57
CA PHE A 703 -0.81 -0.66 -14.12
C PHE A 703 -0.81 -2.06 -14.72
N VAL A 704 0.03 -2.34 -15.72
CA VAL A 704 -0.03 -3.63 -16.46
C VAL A 704 0.34 -4.82 -15.56
N LEU A 705 1.46 -4.76 -14.83
CA LEU A 705 1.91 -5.87 -13.98
C LEU A 705 0.96 -6.15 -12.81
N PRO A 706 0.50 -5.14 -12.03
CA PRO A 706 -0.44 -5.38 -10.95
C PRO A 706 -1.79 -5.86 -11.46
N LEU A 707 -2.29 -5.31 -12.58
CA LEU A 707 -3.54 -5.75 -13.18
C LEU A 707 -3.45 -7.20 -13.67
N TYR A 708 -2.34 -7.57 -14.32
CA TYR A 708 -2.10 -8.95 -14.75
C TYR A 708 -2.03 -9.91 -13.55
N ALA A 709 -1.28 -9.52 -12.50
CA ALA A 709 -1.15 -10.31 -11.28
C ALA A 709 -2.51 -10.49 -10.59
N PHE A 710 -3.31 -9.43 -10.52
CA PHE A 710 -4.66 -9.43 -9.97
C PHE A 710 -5.65 -10.28 -10.78
N TRP A 711 -5.61 -10.18 -12.12
CA TRP A 711 -6.46 -10.98 -13.00
C TRP A 711 -6.16 -12.48 -12.85
N ARG A 712 -4.87 -12.84 -12.77
CA ARG A 712 -4.38 -14.22 -12.60
C ARG A 712 -4.06 -14.58 -11.15
N PHE A 713 -4.73 -13.97 -10.18
CA PHE A 713 -4.39 -14.10 -8.76
C PHE A 713 -4.65 -15.50 -8.16
N ASP A 714 -5.41 -16.33 -8.87
CA ASP A 714 -5.75 -17.73 -8.58
C ASP A 714 -4.77 -18.74 -9.19
N ASP A 715 -3.85 -18.30 -10.06
CA ASP A 715 -2.93 -19.19 -10.75
C ASP A 715 -1.67 -19.48 -9.90
N ILE A 716 -1.64 -20.68 -9.32
CA ILE A 716 -0.60 -21.17 -8.39
C ILE A 716 0.38 -22.13 -9.07
N SER A 717 0.25 -22.34 -10.40
CA SER A 717 1.05 -23.28 -11.21
C SER A 717 2.56 -23.20 -10.97
N TRP A 718 3.08 -22.02 -10.62
CA TRP A 718 4.50 -21.77 -10.37
C TRP A 718 5.00 -22.23 -8.99
N GLY A 719 4.11 -22.34 -7.99
CA GLY A 719 4.44 -22.78 -6.62
C GLY A 719 4.18 -24.27 -6.37
N SER A 720 3.43 -24.93 -7.25
CA SER A 720 3.03 -26.34 -7.15
C SER A 720 4.04 -27.33 -7.73
N GLY A 721 5.27 -26.90 -8.06
CA GLY A 721 6.37 -27.79 -8.43
C GLY A 721 5.99 -28.99 -9.29
N GLY A 722 5.52 -28.78 -10.52
CA GLY A 722 5.39 -29.85 -11.51
C GLY A 722 4.03 -30.54 -11.67
N ASP A 723 2.98 -30.19 -10.92
CA ASP A 723 1.62 -30.74 -11.16
C ASP A 723 0.89 -30.06 -12.35
N THR A 724 1.62 -29.60 -13.37
CA THR A 724 1.05 -28.95 -14.57
C THR A 724 1.49 -29.59 -15.90
N ASP A 725 1.82 -30.88 -15.89
CA ASP A 725 1.57 -31.70 -17.08
C ASP A 725 0.08 -32.06 -17.06
N GLY A 726 -0.64 -31.74 -18.15
CA GLY A 726 -2.10 -31.72 -18.22
C GLY A 726 -2.78 -33.09 -18.18
N HIS A 727 -2.64 -33.80 -17.07
CA HIS A 727 -3.50 -34.93 -16.72
C HIS A 727 -4.54 -34.50 -15.70
N ASP A 728 -5.79 -34.90 -15.95
CA ASP A 728 -6.96 -34.63 -15.13
C ASP A 728 -6.70 -34.78 -13.61
N ASN A 729 -6.86 -33.67 -12.89
CA ASN A 729 -6.80 -33.55 -11.43
C ASN A 729 -7.90 -34.35 -10.67
N SER A 730 -8.63 -35.25 -11.35
CA SER A 730 -9.65 -36.10 -10.74
C SER A 730 -9.10 -37.40 -10.15
N ASN A 731 -7.92 -37.86 -10.58
CA ASN A 731 -7.38 -39.17 -10.13
C ASN A 731 -6.29 -39.08 -9.04
N GLU A 732 -5.62 -37.94 -8.82
CA GLU A 732 -4.54 -37.83 -7.81
C GLU A 732 -5.03 -37.59 -6.37
N ARG A 733 -6.29 -37.20 -6.16
CA ARG A 733 -6.86 -37.03 -4.80
C ARG A 733 -7.09 -38.34 -4.04
N ASN A 734 -6.83 -39.49 -4.67
CA ASN A 734 -6.99 -40.83 -4.10
C ASN A 734 -5.64 -41.49 -3.71
N GLU A 735 -4.57 -40.72 -3.50
CA GLU A 735 -3.39 -41.25 -2.83
C GLU A 735 -3.72 -41.44 -1.34
N GLY A 736 -3.82 -42.70 -0.90
CA GLY A 736 -4.34 -43.09 0.42
C GLY A 736 -3.73 -42.37 1.64
N LYS A 737 -4.31 -42.60 2.82
CA LYS A 737 -3.84 -41.99 4.08
C LYS A 737 -2.39 -42.39 4.36
N PHE A 738 -1.56 -41.41 4.68
CA PHE A 738 -0.18 -41.65 5.13
C PHE A 738 -0.18 -42.13 6.59
N ASP A 739 0.53 -43.22 6.86
CA ASP A 739 0.82 -43.69 8.20
C ASP A 739 2.22 -43.19 8.62
N PRO A 740 2.32 -42.27 9.60
CA PRO A 740 3.61 -41.77 10.08
C PRO A 740 4.56 -42.86 10.59
N LYS A 741 4.05 -44.03 11.02
CA LYS A 741 4.88 -45.14 11.54
C LYS A 741 5.77 -45.78 10.47
N VAL A 742 5.50 -45.53 9.18
CA VAL A 742 6.33 -45.99 8.06
C VAL A 742 7.74 -45.37 8.09
N ILE A 743 7.90 -44.23 8.75
CA ILE A 743 9.19 -43.58 8.94
C ILE A 743 9.65 -43.82 10.38
N PRO A 744 10.60 -44.74 10.62
CA PRO A 744 11.06 -45.02 11.97
C PRO A 744 11.83 -43.80 12.50
N VAL A 745 11.36 -43.23 13.60
CA VAL A 745 12.07 -42.17 14.32
C VAL A 745 12.62 -42.73 15.63
N LYS A 746 13.89 -42.43 15.92
CA LYS A 746 14.60 -42.95 17.10
C LYS A 746 15.56 -41.89 17.63
N LYS A 747 15.89 -41.97 18.92
CA LYS A 747 16.97 -41.14 19.49
C LYS A 747 18.31 -41.47 18.84
N TRP A 748 19.23 -40.52 18.88
CA TRP A 748 20.57 -40.69 18.31
C TRP A 748 21.30 -41.93 18.87
N ILE A 749 21.19 -42.18 20.18
CA ILE A 749 21.85 -43.32 20.83
C ILE A 749 21.31 -44.67 20.32
N GLU A 750 20.01 -44.76 20.07
CA GLU A 750 19.37 -45.97 19.55
C GLU A 750 19.79 -46.23 18.11
N TRP A 751 19.86 -45.17 17.30
CA TRP A 751 20.36 -45.29 15.93
C TRP A 751 21.82 -45.75 15.89
N LYS A 752 22.67 -45.21 16.79
CA LYS A 752 24.06 -45.63 16.91
C LYS A 752 24.17 -47.12 17.28
N ASN A 753 23.33 -47.59 18.20
CA ASN A 753 23.31 -48.99 18.62
C ASN A 753 22.84 -49.95 17.52
N LEU A 754 22.10 -49.47 16.51
CA LEU A 754 21.69 -50.28 15.35
C LEU A 754 22.79 -50.39 14.26
N LEU A 755 23.85 -49.58 14.35
CA LEU A 755 25.01 -49.65 13.45
C LEU A 755 26.11 -50.58 13.96
N HIS A 756 26.08 -50.92 15.24
CA HIS A 756 26.97 -51.87 15.92
C HIS A 756 26.24 -53.19 16.12
#